data_AF-A0A813ZJA3-F1
#
_entry.id   AF-A0A813ZJA3-F1
#
_cell.length_a   1.000
_cell.length_b   1.000
_cell.length_c   1.000
_cell.angle_alpha   90.00
_cell.angle_beta   90.00
_cell.angle_gamma   90.00
#
_symmetry.space_group_name_H-M   'P 1'
#
loop_
_entity.id
_entity.type
_entity.pdbx_description
1 polymer ?
#
loop_
_entity_poly.entity_id
_entity_poly.type
_entity_poly.pdbx_seq_one_letter_code
_entity_poly.pdbx_strand_id
1 'polypeptide(L)'
;MVVGGPSPVTIVEEEDINVCELSNSVSDAAPSSSNTTELPIDQTNNINEFPFEFLSGEELIDHNMDLTDGYIYLTTYRLFAFSNQSSSSHCSFINYPIRLIETIEVKDNIYLSIQCKDIRSFRLMFTTTEKCCYWFKKLNEYITTLICLDDLFAIKYALNKSQQDNNIKHDYIRQEFIRLQLDSYPWRLTDINHDYKLSPSYPNICVVPANITDDEVHEVAKFRSYKRFPTIVWRHNNGAVIARTSQPEVGWLFWRSKEDEKMIQAIMNACKTTTTTTTEDSTNEINSNRLLILDARSYTAALANRAKGGGFEHPPYYSDCDVQFMNLPNIHVIRKSAYMLRVAVANAVQGEHWLAQLESSRWLHNLSALINAASFVVATVNNHARPVLIHCSDGWDRTPQITTLAEIMLDSYYRTIEGFQILVQREWIAFGHKFADRCGHGNGANDLHERSPVFLQWLDCIYQLYIQNPTAFEFNEMFLLKLAHHTYTCLYGTFLCNTDFERTTTNLENRTLSIWSLLNVNSKQFINHSYNKTKKELLYPSSSVRDLTIWSNLYLRDIRYTPVGSSEHASKTIPTRIRSYEDLSTAITNNVHRSTSDPSFTDSLPIESLSIQIRSNHNNSLPYQIHSQYNRSLNSTSTNSLFGPPHHLGTLNDSHHNVTNNSNTNQISLPLNNSPDNRIRQQSFTTDDSSPDITQLALSFQRFSLNLSSVDNILRTMSRPRKHTNSTSSTTSSLSDAWSLTKINSYDPNQTQRMMQHLTSNKIMKLIRKRIDTDGLTKIPDQITSRMLEKERTYQQRIENLREHGRQMQRFVYTLINISHNQVYNISPCMDARSQSNINSIETLSCSSWQKIDNTDAGITRWLPDFTAQTCHSCHVKFQQWPISRKHHCRNNRIKFGKYNYVFDRETILEIRSSHFYNITIAQSDSLRMLRFDMSSIQGVIHLKNPFIILLNYMRLQFLCLLWKSEPERILIIGLGAGILPKIFHYLSSNTLIDVVEIDSEIMNLAQKYFDFNENDHIRVYIEDGQHFIKRQPSNQYDVIIIDAFTVKNHVPHKLRTSRCIAEYLRTLKSTGLVIGNFFYEQEIRYRQIYKRALFKQIYRGIIQNNHILIGLNQQAKIFNQTELQLRARNLQQSKPLFDINWVDETKYIHIEYDDE
;
A
#
# COMPACT_ATOMS: atom_id res chain seq x y z
N MET A 1 20.62 30.96 -44.97
CA MET A 1 19.21 30.65 -45.25
C MET A 1 18.56 30.42 -43.88
N VAL A 2 17.86 31.38 -43.27
CA VAL A 2 16.60 32.06 -43.71
C VAL A 2 15.48 30.99 -43.71
N VAL A 3 14.68 30.85 -42.63
CA VAL A 3 13.55 31.71 -42.17
C VAL A 3 12.35 31.63 -43.14
N GLY A 4 11.10 31.43 -42.73
CA GLY A 4 10.51 31.18 -41.40
C GLY A 4 9.03 31.62 -41.37
N GLY A 5 8.33 31.51 -40.22
CA GLY A 5 7.07 32.20 -39.95
C GLY A 5 5.74 31.43 -40.16
N PRO A 6 4.57 31.98 -39.74
CA PRO A 6 3.36 31.19 -39.44
C PRO A 6 2.03 31.66 -40.08
N SER A 7 1.02 30.78 -40.09
CA SER A 7 -0.42 31.10 -40.28
C SER A 7 -0.74 31.71 -41.69
N PRO A 8 -1.96 32.21 -42.02
CA PRO A 8 -3.24 32.25 -41.28
C PRO A 8 -4.52 31.88 -42.10
N VAL A 9 -5.71 31.98 -41.46
CA VAL A 9 -7.04 32.28 -42.08
C VAL A 9 -7.64 31.17 -43.00
N THR A 10 -8.96 30.95 -43.16
CA THR A 10 -10.19 31.75 -42.88
C THR A 10 -11.28 30.93 -42.15
N ILE A 11 -12.22 31.58 -41.46
CA ILE A 11 -13.58 31.08 -41.17
C ILE A 11 -14.56 32.03 -41.87
N VAL A 12 -15.30 31.56 -42.89
CA VAL A 12 -16.35 32.28 -43.66
C VAL A 12 -16.90 31.35 -44.77
N GLU A 13 -18.15 31.40 -45.24
CA GLU A 13 -19.46 31.73 -44.61
C GLU A 13 -20.05 30.41 -44.00
N GLU A 14 -21.34 30.00 -43.89
CA GLU A 14 -22.70 30.42 -44.35
C GLU A 14 -22.95 30.39 -45.89
N GLU A 15 -24.15 30.44 -46.46
CA GLU A 15 -25.55 30.37 -45.92
C GLU A 15 -25.98 28.87 -45.78
N ASP A 16 -27.14 28.27 -46.11
CA ASP A 16 -28.49 28.57 -46.67
C ASP A 16 -29.36 27.30 -46.37
N ILE A 17 -30.66 27.19 -46.06
CA ILE A 17 -31.86 28.05 -45.83
C ILE A 17 -32.78 27.26 -44.84
N ASN A 18 -33.85 27.71 -44.15
CA ASN A 18 -34.69 28.91 -44.11
C ASN A 18 -35.30 29.08 -42.68
N VAL A 19 -36.13 30.10 -42.47
CA VAL A 19 -36.89 30.40 -41.23
C VAL A 19 -38.40 30.46 -41.51
N CYS A 20 -39.24 30.13 -40.52
CA CYS A 20 -40.63 30.60 -40.44
C CYS A 20 -41.01 31.03 -39.01
N GLU A 21 -41.18 32.34 -38.85
CA GLU A 21 -41.90 33.02 -37.77
C GLU A 21 -43.44 32.80 -37.90
N LEU A 22 -44.39 33.24 -37.05
CA LEU A 22 -44.43 34.09 -35.84
C LEU A 22 -45.79 33.86 -35.09
N SER A 23 -46.05 34.67 -34.06
CA SER A 23 -47.36 35.11 -33.50
C SER A 23 -47.95 34.38 -32.29
N ASN A 24 -48.88 35.06 -31.60
CA ASN A 24 -49.25 34.87 -30.19
C ASN A 24 -50.77 34.74 -29.94
N SER A 25 -51.10 34.26 -28.72
CA SER A 25 -52.13 34.79 -27.78
C SER A 25 -53.53 34.16 -27.67
N VAL A 26 -54.08 34.23 -26.43
CA VAL A 26 -55.50 34.03 -25.99
C VAL A 26 -56.00 32.56 -26.00
N SER A 27 -56.70 31.98 -24.99
CA SER A 27 -57.24 32.44 -23.69
C SER A 27 -57.27 31.32 -22.62
N ASP A 28 -57.62 31.68 -21.38
CA ASP A 28 -57.74 30.81 -20.19
C ASP A 28 -58.75 29.65 -20.26
N ALA A 29 -58.40 28.52 -19.63
CA ALA A 29 -59.32 27.65 -18.86
C ALA A 29 -58.53 26.66 -17.98
N ALA A 30 -58.88 26.53 -16.70
CA ALA A 30 -58.37 25.47 -15.81
C ALA A 30 -59.22 24.18 -15.93
N PRO A 31 -58.71 23.01 -15.50
CA PRO A 31 -59.23 22.49 -14.23
C PRO A 31 -58.29 21.65 -13.35
N SER A 32 -58.69 21.53 -12.07
CA SER A 32 -58.45 20.44 -11.11
C SER A 32 -57.02 20.04 -10.72
N SER A 33 -56.68 20.35 -9.47
CA SER A 33 -55.54 19.83 -8.68
C SER A 33 -55.66 18.35 -8.29
N SER A 34 -54.52 17.65 -8.20
CA SER A 34 -54.44 16.32 -7.56
C SER A 34 -53.13 16.10 -6.76
N ASN A 35 -53.06 16.69 -5.57
CA ASN A 35 -52.24 16.31 -4.41
C ASN A 35 -50.86 15.65 -4.64
N THR A 36 -49.85 16.44 -5.06
CA THR A 36 -48.46 16.19 -4.63
C THR A 36 -48.25 16.86 -3.27
N THR A 37 -48.06 16.08 -2.21
CA THR A 37 -47.81 16.62 -0.86
C THR A 37 -46.34 17.00 -0.71
N GLU A 38 -46.04 18.28 -0.97
CA GLU A 38 -44.79 18.88 -0.51
C GLU A 38 -44.79 18.91 1.03
N LEU A 39 -43.80 18.26 1.65
CA LEU A 39 -43.57 18.33 3.09
C LEU A 39 -42.49 19.38 3.38
N PRO A 40 -42.75 20.40 4.23
CA PRO A 40 -41.72 21.33 4.67
C PRO A 40 -40.62 20.58 5.44
N ILE A 41 -39.36 20.80 5.06
CA ILE A 41 -38.20 20.19 5.72
C ILE A 41 -37.87 20.99 7.00
N ASP A 42 -38.62 20.77 8.08
CA ASP A 42 -38.18 21.14 9.43
C ASP A 42 -37.13 20.13 9.91
N GLN A 43 -35.87 20.45 9.62
CA GLN A 43 -34.75 19.51 9.63
C GLN A 43 -34.26 19.10 11.04
N THR A 44 -35.02 19.43 12.10
CA THR A 44 -34.55 19.34 13.49
C THR A 44 -35.19 18.25 14.35
N ASN A 45 -36.40 17.77 14.02
CA ASN A 45 -37.21 17.00 14.99
C ASN A 45 -37.36 15.48 14.75
N ASN A 46 -37.18 14.95 13.53
CA ASN A 46 -37.44 13.51 13.25
C ASN A 46 -36.20 12.59 13.24
N ILE A 47 -35.24 12.87 14.15
CA ILE A 47 -34.00 12.08 14.29
C ILE A 47 -34.25 10.57 14.43
N ASN A 48 -35.41 10.10 14.91
CA ASN A 48 -35.66 8.67 15.14
C ASN A 48 -35.88 7.81 13.86
N GLU A 49 -36.02 8.40 12.68
CA GLU A 49 -36.55 7.70 11.49
C GLU A 49 -35.50 6.87 10.70
N PHE A 50 -34.26 7.36 10.57
CA PHE A 50 -33.25 6.78 9.66
C PHE A 50 -32.20 5.88 10.35
N PRO A 51 -31.50 4.98 9.62
CA PRO A 51 -30.44 4.14 10.21
C PRO A 51 -29.19 4.93 10.64
N PHE A 52 -29.01 6.11 10.07
CA PHE A 52 -27.83 6.97 10.21
C PHE A 52 -28.24 8.43 10.38
N GLU A 53 -27.33 9.24 10.89
CA GLU A 53 -27.44 10.71 10.87
C GLU A 53 -26.80 11.22 9.57
N PHE A 54 -27.50 12.12 8.87
CA PHE A 54 -27.03 12.75 7.64
C PHE A 54 -25.89 13.73 7.94
N LEU A 55 -24.89 13.78 7.05
CA LEU A 55 -23.87 14.83 7.06
C LEU A 55 -24.43 16.15 6.56
N SER A 56 -23.77 17.27 6.88
CA SER A 56 -24.09 18.59 6.33
C SER A 56 -24.22 18.54 4.80
N GLY A 57 -25.40 18.89 4.27
CA GLY A 57 -25.67 18.85 2.82
C GLY A 57 -25.86 17.47 2.20
N GLU A 58 -25.94 16.40 3.00
CA GLU A 58 -26.31 15.06 2.52
C GLU A 58 -27.83 14.90 2.43
N GLU A 59 -28.32 14.49 1.26
CA GLU A 59 -29.75 14.28 1.00
C GLU A 59 -30.05 12.81 0.68
N LEU A 60 -31.28 12.38 0.96
CA LEU A 60 -31.78 11.07 0.57
C LEU A 60 -32.22 11.07 -0.91
N ILE A 61 -31.70 10.14 -1.69
CA ILE A 61 -32.07 9.93 -3.11
C ILE A 61 -33.13 8.84 -3.23
N ASP A 62 -33.02 7.78 -2.41
CA ASP A 62 -33.92 6.63 -2.44
C ASP A 62 -33.80 5.79 -1.15
N HIS A 63 -34.88 5.11 -0.78
CA HIS A 63 -34.85 4.02 0.18
C HIS A 63 -35.99 3.04 -0.05
N ASN A 64 -35.70 1.74 0.01
CA ASN A 64 -36.70 0.68 -0.19
C ASN A 64 -36.37 -0.58 0.61
N MET A 65 -37.38 -1.40 0.90
CA MET A 65 -37.23 -2.74 1.50
C MET A 65 -37.03 -3.81 0.40
N ASP A 66 -36.08 -3.55 -0.49
CA ASP A 66 -35.85 -4.34 -1.71
C ASP A 66 -34.85 -5.50 -1.53
N LEU A 67 -34.16 -5.53 -0.39
CA LEU A 67 -33.28 -6.64 -0.04
C LEU A 67 -34.10 -7.75 0.62
N THR A 68 -33.74 -9.01 0.37
CA THR A 68 -34.53 -10.18 0.80
C THR A 68 -34.90 -10.17 2.28
N ASP A 69 -34.00 -9.63 3.12
CA ASP A 69 -34.15 -9.56 4.57
C ASP A 69 -33.83 -8.16 5.14
N GLY A 70 -34.04 -7.07 4.38
CA GLY A 70 -33.54 -5.76 4.80
C GLY A 70 -33.93 -4.55 3.97
N TYR A 71 -33.38 -3.41 4.37
CA TYR A 71 -33.55 -2.12 3.71
C TYR A 71 -32.25 -1.67 3.02
N ILE A 72 -32.40 -0.98 1.90
CA ILE A 72 -31.36 -0.30 1.15
C ILE A 72 -31.70 1.20 1.04
N TYR A 73 -30.71 2.06 1.19
CA TYR A 73 -30.78 3.52 1.14
C TYR A 73 -29.65 4.05 0.25
N LEU A 74 -29.96 5.05 -0.57
CA LEU A 74 -29.00 5.81 -1.36
C LEU A 74 -29.14 7.29 -1.06
N THR A 75 -28.00 7.96 -0.93
CA THR A 75 -27.91 9.37 -0.57
C THR A 75 -26.93 10.09 -1.48
N THR A 76 -27.00 11.42 -1.47
CA THR A 76 -25.86 12.36 -1.50
C THR A 76 -24.45 11.81 -1.70
N TYR A 77 -24.08 11.03 -0.68
CA TYR A 77 -22.71 10.68 -0.33
C TYR A 77 -22.48 9.17 -0.34
N ARG A 78 -23.45 8.35 0.11
CA ARG A 78 -23.27 6.93 0.46
C ARG A 78 -24.43 6.02 0.08
N LEU A 79 -24.06 4.77 -0.18
CA LEU A 79 -24.93 3.60 -0.16
C LEU A 79 -24.92 3.00 1.26
N PHE A 80 -26.10 2.78 1.82
CA PHE A 80 -26.29 2.16 3.12
C PHE A 80 -27.33 1.03 3.02
N ALA A 81 -27.11 -0.09 3.71
CA ALA A 81 -28.11 -1.16 3.81
C ALA A 81 -27.92 -2.03 5.05
N PHE A 82 -28.99 -2.60 5.60
CA PHE A 82 -28.97 -3.43 6.81
C PHE A 82 -30.04 -4.52 6.81
N SER A 83 -29.82 -5.60 7.58
CA SER A 83 -30.80 -6.69 7.71
C SER A 83 -31.65 -6.62 8.98
N ASN A 84 -32.95 -6.85 8.79
CA ASN A 84 -33.99 -6.93 9.82
C ASN A 84 -33.97 -8.24 10.61
N GLN A 85 -33.40 -9.34 10.08
CA GLN A 85 -33.33 -10.65 10.75
C GLN A 85 -32.37 -10.71 11.98
N SER A 86 -31.87 -9.56 12.43
CA SER A 86 -30.88 -9.46 13.51
C SER A 86 -31.47 -9.75 14.91
N SER A 87 -31.78 -11.02 15.18
CA SER A 87 -32.27 -11.53 16.48
C SER A 87 -31.18 -11.57 17.57
N SER A 88 -29.92 -11.40 17.19
CA SER A 88 -28.77 -11.30 18.09
C SER A 88 -28.49 -9.85 18.54
N SER A 89 -27.58 -9.68 19.48
CA SER A 89 -27.05 -8.36 19.88
C SER A 89 -26.18 -7.68 18.81
N HIS A 90 -26.09 -8.23 17.60
CA HIS A 90 -25.27 -7.75 16.50
C HIS A 90 -26.09 -7.58 15.22
N CYS A 91 -26.54 -6.35 14.97
CA CYS A 91 -26.99 -5.96 13.62
C CYS A 91 -25.82 -5.99 12.63
N SER A 92 -26.06 -6.50 11.43
CA SER A 92 -25.12 -6.45 10.30
C SER A 92 -25.61 -5.44 9.25
N PHE A 93 -24.73 -4.53 8.85
CA PHE A 93 -25.02 -3.47 7.88
C PHE A 93 -23.79 -3.12 7.03
N ILE A 94 -24.03 -2.50 5.88
CA ILE A 94 -23.03 -1.86 5.02
C ILE A 94 -23.25 -0.33 5.03
N ASN A 95 -22.16 0.42 4.92
CA ASN A 95 -22.15 1.88 4.90
C ASN A 95 -20.91 2.33 4.11
N TYR A 96 -21.11 2.76 2.86
CA TYR A 96 -20.03 3.01 1.90
C TYR A 96 -20.30 4.28 1.09
N PRO A 97 -19.39 5.27 1.11
CA PRO A 97 -19.46 6.41 0.19
C PRO A 97 -19.45 5.98 -1.27
N ILE A 98 -20.25 6.60 -2.13
CA ILE A 98 -20.42 6.20 -3.54
C ILE A 98 -19.09 6.28 -4.30
N ARG A 99 -18.28 7.32 -4.04
CA ARG A 99 -16.97 7.52 -4.71
C ARG A 99 -15.89 6.52 -4.28
N LEU A 100 -16.14 5.71 -3.24
CA LEU A 100 -15.31 4.58 -2.84
C LEU A 100 -15.62 3.30 -3.64
N ILE A 101 -16.80 3.20 -4.26
CA ILE A 101 -17.15 2.10 -5.16
C ILE A 101 -16.35 2.24 -6.46
N GLU A 102 -15.85 1.13 -7.00
CA GLU A 102 -15.11 1.07 -8.27
C GLU A 102 -15.94 0.41 -9.38
N THR A 103 -16.54 -0.75 -9.12
CA THR A 103 -17.41 -1.47 -10.06
C THR A 103 -18.58 -2.12 -9.35
N ILE A 104 -19.67 -2.36 -10.09
CA ILE A 104 -20.82 -3.16 -9.65
C ILE A 104 -21.20 -4.16 -10.75
N GLU A 105 -21.61 -5.36 -10.34
CA GLU A 105 -21.89 -6.49 -11.23
C GLU A 105 -23.15 -7.23 -10.75
N VAL A 106 -24.12 -7.48 -11.64
CA VAL A 106 -25.24 -8.39 -11.32
C VAL A 106 -24.76 -9.83 -11.43
N LYS A 107 -25.11 -10.67 -10.45
CA LYS A 107 -24.80 -12.11 -10.41
C LYS A 107 -26.05 -12.90 -10.02
N ASP A 108 -26.22 -14.06 -10.65
CA ASP A 108 -27.36 -14.98 -10.48
C ASP A 108 -28.74 -14.28 -10.55
N ASN A 109 -28.82 -13.18 -11.31
CA ASN A 109 -29.95 -12.25 -11.47
C ASN A 109 -30.46 -11.53 -10.21
N ILE A 110 -30.22 -12.04 -9.00
CA ILE A 110 -30.71 -11.48 -7.73
C ILE A 110 -29.62 -10.90 -6.80
N TYR A 111 -28.34 -11.07 -7.13
CA TYR A 111 -27.24 -10.47 -6.38
C TYR A 111 -26.64 -9.26 -7.09
N LEU A 112 -26.31 -8.22 -6.31
CA LEU A 112 -25.42 -7.14 -6.74
C LEU A 112 -24.08 -7.28 -6.03
N SER A 113 -23.04 -7.60 -6.79
CA SER A 113 -21.65 -7.74 -6.38
C SER A 113 -20.95 -6.39 -6.53
N ILE A 114 -20.50 -5.80 -5.42
CA ILE A 114 -19.98 -4.43 -5.36
C ILE A 114 -18.51 -4.47 -4.95
N GLN A 115 -17.64 -3.84 -5.75
CA GLN A 115 -16.19 -3.78 -5.55
C GLN A 115 -15.76 -2.34 -5.15
N CYS A 116 -14.87 -2.20 -4.17
CA CYS A 116 -14.43 -0.90 -3.65
C CYS A 116 -12.94 -0.64 -3.88
N LYS A 117 -12.60 0.65 -4.10
CA LYS A 117 -11.22 1.13 -4.38
C LYS A 117 -10.24 0.80 -3.25
N ASP A 118 -10.71 0.60 -2.02
CA ASP A 118 -9.94 0.17 -0.84
C ASP A 118 -9.80 -1.36 -0.70
N ILE A 119 -9.79 -2.09 -1.82
CA ILE A 119 -9.64 -3.56 -1.93
C ILE A 119 -10.84 -4.36 -1.39
N ARG A 120 -11.79 -3.75 -0.69
CA ARG A 120 -12.96 -4.47 -0.15
C ARG A 120 -14.00 -4.80 -1.24
N SER A 121 -14.85 -5.78 -0.94
CA SER A 121 -15.99 -6.16 -1.80
C SER A 121 -17.13 -6.74 -0.96
N PHE A 122 -18.37 -6.48 -1.37
CA PHE A 122 -19.56 -7.01 -0.71
C PHE A 122 -20.63 -7.45 -1.71
N ARG A 123 -21.61 -8.22 -1.25
CA ARG A 123 -22.75 -8.67 -2.05
C ARG A 123 -24.05 -8.27 -1.36
N LEU A 124 -25.00 -7.77 -2.13
CA LEU A 124 -26.38 -7.53 -1.74
C LEU A 124 -27.29 -8.54 -2.43
N MET A 125 -28.33 -9.01 -1.76
CA MET A 125 -29.31 -9.97 -2.27
C MET A 125 -30.70 -9.34 -2.27
N PHE A 126 -31.36 -9.32 -3.42
CA PHE A 126 -32.64 -8.65 -3.64
C PHE A 126 -33.81 -9.63 -3.59
N THR A 127 -35.01 -9.10 -3.31
CA THR A 127 -36.26 -9.87 -3.33
C THR A 127 -36.62 -10.40 -4.71
N THR A 128 -36.29 -9.65 -5.77
CA THR A 128 -36.54 -10.04 -7.17
C THR A 128 -35.42 -9.56 -8.10
N THR A 129 -35.33 -10.19 -9.28
CA THR A 129 -34.48 -9.74 -10.40
C THR A 129 -34.77 -8.29 -10.80
N GLU A 130 -36.04 -7.89 -10.81
CA GLU A 130 -36.45 -6.52 -11.18
C GLU A 130 -35.87 -5.49 -10.22
N LYS A 131 -35.92 -5.76 -8.91
CA LYS A 131 -35.30 -4.90 -7.89
C LYS A 131 -33.77 -4.91 -7.98
N CYS A 132 -33.14 -6.05 -8.24
CA CYS A 132 -31.70 -6.11 -8.49
C CYS A 132 -31.30 -5.25 -9.71
N CYS A 133 -32.04 -5.35 -10.82
CA CYS A 133 -31.80 -4.56 -12.03
C CYS A 133 -32.09 -3.06 -11.84
N TYR A 134 -33.09 -2.68 -11.04
CA TYR A 134 -33.37 -1.30 -10.67
C TYR A 134 -32.18 -0.69 -9.92
N TRP A 135 -31.75 -1.34 -8.84
CA TRP A 135 -30.65 -0.87 -8.01
C TRP A 135 -29.29 -0.93 -8.72
N PHE A 136 -29.06 -1.90 -9.60
CA PHE A 136 -27.90 -1.91 -10.50
C PHE A 136 -27.89 -0.66 -11.40
N LYS A 137 -28.96 -0.37 -12.14
CA LYS A 137 -29.02 0.80 -13.04
C LYS A 137 -28.80 2.10 -12.27
N LYS A 138 -29.52 2.28 -11.16
CA LYS A 138 -29.46 3.49 -10.33
C LYS A 138 -28.09 3.69 -9.68
N LEU A 139 -27.46 2.64 -9.16
CA LEU A 139 -26.10 2.76 -8.61
C LEU A 139 -25.06 2.96 -9.73
N ASN A 140 -25.22 2.32 -10.89
CA ASN A 140 -24.30 2.49 -12.02
C ASN A 140 -24.30 3.95 -12.48
N GLU A 141 -25.47 4.54 -12.70
CA GLU A 141 -25.64 5.96 -13.03
C GLU A 141 -24.80 6.86 -12.10
N TYR A 142 -25.02 6.79 -10.79
CA TYR A 142 -24.27 7.61 -9.83
C TYR A 142 -22.76 7.29 -9.79
N ILE A 143 -22.32 6.09 -10.16
CA ILE A 143 -20.90 5.72 -10.20
C ILE A 143 -20.22 6.18 -11.50
N THR A 144 -20.90 6.06 -12.64
CA THR A 144 -20.32 6.31 -13.98
C THR A 144 -20.56 7.72 -14.53
N THR A 145 -21.52 8.49 -14.00
CA THR A 145 -21.71 9.89 -14.40
C THR A 145 -20.41 10.66 -14.20
N LEU A 146 -19.93 11.26 -15.29
CA LEU A 146 -18.77 12.15 -15.27
C LEU A 146 -19.17 13.40 -14.50
N ILE A 147 -18.46 13.61 -13.39
CA ILE A 147 -18.70 14.69 -12.44
C ILE A 147 -17.52 15.65 -12.55
N CYS A 148 -17.79 16.94 -12.68
CA CYS A 148 -16.75 17.95 -12.65
C CYS A 148 -16.26 18.13 -11.20
N LEU A 149 -15.33 19.05 -10.95
CA LEU A 149 -14.88 19.32 -9.58
C LEU A 149 -16.05 19.74 -8.67
N ASP A 150 -17.04 20.43 -9.23
CA ASP A 150 -18.05 21.20 -8.50
C ASP A 150 -19.22 20.35 -7.99
N ASP A 151 -19.54 19.22 -8.64
CA ASP A 151 -20.59 18.29 -8.18
C ASP A 151 -20.10 17.29 -7.10
N LEU A 152 -18.83 17.38 -6.69
CA LEU A 152 -18.27 16.50 -5.65
C LEU A 152 -18.76 16.89 -4.25
N PHE A 153 -19.16 15.88 -3.48
CA PHE A 153 -19.77 16.04 -2.16
C PHE A 153 -18.94 16.90 -1.17
N ALA A 154 -17.60 16.91 -1.29
CA ALA A 154 -16.72 17.75 -0.47
C ALA A 154 -17.08 19.24 -0.50
N ILE A 155 -17.58 19.76 -1.62
CA ILE A 155 -17.99 21.16 -1.75
C ILE A 155 -19.34 21.38 -1.08
N LYS A 156 -20.32 20.51 -1.34
CA LYS A 156 -21.63 20.58 -0.68
C LYS A 156 -21.52 20.42 0.84
N TYR A 157 -20.64 19.54 1.32
CA TYR A 157 -20.33 19.35 2.74
C TYR A 157 -19.68 20.59 3.36
N ALA A 158 -18.73 21.23 2.67
CA ALA A 158 -18.07 22.44 3.16
C ALA A 158 -19.00 23.66 3.21
N LEU A 159 -19.85 23.84 2.19
CA LEU A 159 -20.85 24.93 2.14
C LEU A 159 -21.90 24.83 3.26
N ASN A 160 -22.27 23.61 3.66
CA ASN A 160 -23.30 23.37 4.67
C ASN A 160 -22.74 23.18 6.10
N LYS A 161 -21.42 23.28 6.29
CA LYS A 161 -20.78 23.24 7.61
C LYS A 161 -20.37 24.66 7.99
N SER A 162 -20.98 25.20 9.06
CA SER A 162 -20.74 26.57 9.53
C SER A 162 -19.24 26.87 9.64
N GLN A 163 -18.76 27.89 8.92
CA GLN A 163 -17.34 28.22 8.82
C GLN A 163 -16.76 28.77 10.13
N GLN A 164 -16.38 27.86 11.02
CA GLN A 164 -15.59 28.10 12.23
C GLN A 164 -14.52 27.01 12.40
N ASP A 165 -13.62 26.91 11.43
CA ASP A 165 -12.27 26.37 11.63
C ASP A 165 -11.33 27.27 10.84
N ASN A 166 -10.22 27.70 11.45
CA ASN A 166 -9.33 28.69 10.83
C ASN A 166 -8.63 28.08 9.61
N ASN A 167 -8.75 28.71 8.44
CA ASN A 167 -7.92 28.40 7.28
C ASN A 167 -6.47 28.83 7.58
N ILE A 168 -5.69 27.91 8.15
CA ILE A 168 -4.26 28.08 8.41
C ILE A 168 -3.52 28.05 7.07
N LYS A 169 -3.54 29.20 6.38
CA LYS A 169 -2.54 29.53 5.37
C LYS A 169 -1.21 29.76 6.08
N HIS A 170 -0.44 28.70 6.20
CA HIS A 170 0.96 28.77 6.60
C HIS A 170 1.84 28.35 5.44
N ASP A 171 3.00 28.97 5.38
CA ASP A 171 4.05 28.75 4.38
C ASP A 171 4.79 27.44 4.67
N TYR A 172 4.04 26.34 4.81
CA TYR A 172 4.51 25.10 5.43
C TYR A 172 5.63 24.43 4.63
N ILE A 173 5.65 24.63 3.30
CA ILE A 173 6.73 24.15 2.42
C ILE A 173 8.03 24.91 2.73
N ARG A 174 7.97 26.24 2.85
CA ARG A 174 9.14 27.07 3.20
C ARG A 174 9.60 26.83 4.63
N GLN A 175 8.67 26.76 5.59
CA GLN A 175 8.95 26.44 6.99
C GLN A 175 9.64 25.08 7.14
N GLU A 176 9.21 24.09 6.36
CA GLU A 176 9.84 22.77 6.31
C GLU A 176 11.23 22.80 5.66
N PHE A 177 11.44 23.55 4.57
CA PHE A 177 12.77 23.73 4.00
C PHE A 177 13.72 24.50 4.94
N ILE A 178 13.22 25.46 5.73
CA ILE A 178 13.98 26.13 6.81
C ILE A 178 14.31 25.13 7.93
N ARG A 179 13.37 24.28 8.36
CA ARG A 179 13.60 23.21 9.34
C ARG A 179 14.71 22.25 8.89
N LEU A 180 14.77 21.97 7.59
CA LEU A 180 15.77 21.13 6.92
C LEU A 180 17.08 21.86 6.56
N GLN A 181 17.21 23.16 6.87
CA GLN A 181 18.37 23.98 6.54
C GLN A 181 18.69 23.97 5.03
N LEU A 182 17.67 24.24 4.22
CA LEU A 182 17.72 24.29 2.75
C LEU A 182 17.50 25.71 2.18
N ASP A 183 17.34 26.69 3.06
CA ASP A 183 17.13 28.11 2.76
C ASP A 183 18.42 28.93 2.65
N SER A 184 19.57 28.32 2.95
CA SER A 184 20.88 28.98 3.07
C SER A 184 22.01 28.15 2.44
N TYR A 185 23.14 28.81 2.14
CA TYR A 185 24.30 28.22 1.45
C TYR A 185 24.74 26.89 2.11
N PRO A 186 24.99 25.81 1.34
CA PRO A 186 25.17 25.75 -0.12
C PRO A 186 23.88 25.62 -0.95
N TRP A 187 22.71 25.75 -0.33
CA TRP A 187 21.40 25.66 -0.98
C TRP A 187 20.75 27.04 -1.15
N ARG A 188 19.73 27.11 -2.01
CA ARG A 188 18.80 28.24 -2.07
C ARG A 188 17.39 27.75 -2.35
N LEU A 189 16.41 28.51 -1.87
CA LEU A 189 15.06 28.43 -2.41
C LEU A 189 15.04 29.13 -3.78
N THR A 190 14.28 28.57 -4.72
CA THR A 190 13.96 29.22 -6.01
C THR A 190 12.45 29.39 -6.14
N ASP A 191 12.07 30.60 -6.55
CA ASP A 191 10.72 31.04 -6.91
C ASP A 191 10.51 31.11 -8.44
N ILE A 192 11.38 30.47 -9.23
CA ILE A 192 11.25 30.35 -10.69
C ILE A 192 9.92 29.72 -11.14
N ASN A 193 9.26 28.96 -10.26
CA ASN A 193 7.97 28.32 -10.51
C ASN A 193 6.81 28.98 -9.74
N HIS A 194 6.96 30.21 -9.24
CA HIS A 194 5.97 30.85 -8.36
C HIS A 194 4.57 30.98 -8.98
N ASP A 195 4.50 31.08 -10.30
CA ASP A 195 3.27 31.13 -11.11
C ASP A 195 2.95 29.80 -11.82
N TYR A 196 3.68 28.74 -11.45
CA TYR A 196 3.61 27.38 -11.98
C TYR A 196 3.91 27.22 -13.48
N LYS A 197 4.40 28.26 -14.19
CA LYS A 197 4.61 28.19 -15.66
C LYS A 197 5.75 27.26 -16.08
N LEU A 198 6.78 27.07 -15.25
CA LEU A 198 7.92 26.23 -15.61
C LEU A 198 7.57 24.74 -15.53
N SER A 199 6.96 24.30 -14.43
CA SER A 199 6.31 22.99 -14.32
C SER A 199 5.01 23.09 -13.51
N PRO A 200 3.84 23.00 -14.17
CA PRO A 200 2.52 23.00 -13.52
C PRO A 200 2.24 21.82 -12.57
N SER A 201 3.24 20.97 -12.34
CA SER A 201 3.17 19.76 -11.51
C SER A 201 4.13 19.79 -10.30
N TYR A 202 4.91 20.85 -10.17
CA TYR A 202 5.79 21.14 -9.02
C TYR A 202 5.17 22.22 -8.14
N PRO A 203 5.60 22.33 -6.86
CA PRO A 203 5.24 23.45 -6.00
C PRO A 203 5.71 24.78 -6.58
N ASN A 204 5.16 25.87 -6.05
CA ASN A 204 5.56 27.23 -6.38
C ASN A 204 7.01 27.58 -5.95
N ILE A 205 7.55 26.88 -4.94
CA ILE A 205 8.91 27.05 -4.41
C ILE A 205 9.63 25.69 -4.41
N CYS A 206 10.84 25.66 -4.98
CA CYS A 206 11.73 24.48 -5.00
C CYS A 206 13.08 24.79 -4.33
N VAL A 207 13.94 23.77 -4.16
CA VAL A 207 15.28 23.89 -3.57
C VAL A 207 16.35 23.44 -4.56
N VAL A 208 17.31 24.31 -4.84
CA VAL A 208 18.43 24.06 -5.77
C VAL A 208 19.76 24.48 -5.15
N PRO A 209 20.93 24.05 -5.69
CA PRO A 209 22.23 24.55 -5.25
C PRO A 209 22.34 26.06 -5.42
N ALA A 210 22.95 26.76 -4.46
CA ALA A 210 23.07 28.22 -4.46
C ALA A 210 23.88 28.79 -5.64
N ASN A 211 24.69 27.97 -6.31
CA ASN A 211 25.54 28.31 -7.45
C ASN A 211 24.93 27.94 -8.83
N ILE A 212 23.67 27.49 -8.87
CA ILE A 212 22.89 27.29 -10.10
C ILE A 212 21.90 28.45 -10.22
N THR A 213 21.94 29.19 -11.33
CA THR A 213 21.03 30.32 -11.58
C THR A 213 19.66 29.85 -12.04
N ASP A 214 18.65 30.72 -11.99
CA ASP A 214 17.30 30.35 -12.45
C ASP A 214 17.22 30.15 -13.97
N ASP A 215 18.00 30.87 -14.77
CA ASP A 215 18.17 30.56 -16.20
C ASP A 215 18.70 29.13 -16.42
N GLU A 216 19.64 28.68 -15.59
CA GLU A 216 20.15 27.30 -15.65
C GLU A 216 19.09 26.28 -15.19
N VAL A 217 18.29 26.59 -14.15
CA VAL A 217 17.13 25.74 -13.77
C VAL A 217 16.13 25.64 -14.93
N HIS A 218 15.92 26.71 -15.69
CA HIS A 218 15.04 26.72 -16.86
C HIS A 218 15.55 25.80 -17.99
N GLU A 219 16.85 25.83 -18.32
CA GLU A 219 17.44 24.90 -19.30
C GLU A 219 17.46 23.44 -18.81
N VAL A 220 17.79 23.20 -17.53
CA VAL A 220 17.69 21.87 -16.89
C VAL A 220 16.26 21.33 -17.01
N ALA A 221 15.27 22.18 -16.71
CA ALA A 221 13.87 21.82 -16.81
C ALA A 221 13.49 21.43 -18.25
N LYS A 222 13.97 22.13 -19.29
CA LYS A 222 13.73 21.74 -20.70
C LYS A 222 14.16 20.31 -21.01
N PHE A 223 15.23 19.81 -20.41
CA PHE A 223 15.72 18.44 -20.60
C PHE A 223 15.04 17.38 -19.71
N ARG A 224 14.22 17.79 -18.73
CA ARG A 224 13.52 16.89 -17.80
C ARG A 224 12.04 16.75 -18.18
N SER A 225 11.53 15.53 -18.10
CA SER A 225 10.15 15.25 -18.54
C SER A 225 9.11 15.92 -17.64
N TYR A 226 8.05 16.48 -18.24
CA TYR A 226 7.11 17.41 -17.58
C TYR A 226 7.78 18.61 -16.88
N LYS A 227 9.04 18.92 -17.23
CA LYS A 227 9.86 20.03 -16.72
C LYS A 227 10.14 19.96 -15.21
N ARG A 228 10.06 18.74 -14.65
CA ARG A 228 10.27 18.39 -13.23
C ARG A 228 11.77 18.21 -12.93
N PHE A 229 12.48 19.34 -12.86
CA PHE A 229 13.93 19.44 -12.65
C PHE A 229 14.41 18.86 -11.30
N PRO A 230 15.71 18.50 -11.14
CA PRO A 230 16.26 18.08 -9.86
C PRO A 230 16.09 19.15 -8.76
N THR A 231 15.32 18.81 -7.73
CA THR A 231 15.13 19.63 -6.52
C THR A 231 15.41 18.80 -5.27
N ILE A 232 15.97 19.44 -4.24
CA ILE A 232 16.16 18.83 -2.94
C ILE A 232 14.82 18.76 -2.20
N VAL A 233 14.61 17.68 -1.43
CA VAL A 233 13.45 17.52 -0.54
C VAL A 233 13.80 17.19 0.90
N TRP A 234 15.00 16.63 1.15
CA TRP A 234 15.46 16.34 2.51
C TRP A 234 16.99 16.44 2.65
N ARG A 235 17.46 16.81 3.84
CA ARG A 235 18.88 16.96 4.18
C ARG A 235 19.20 16.24 5.49
N HIS A 236 20.30 15.49 5.50
CA HIS A 236 20.84 14.82 6.67
C HIS A 236 21.84 15.72 7.42
N ASN A 237 21.98 15.51 8.73
CA ASN A 237 22.99 16.16 9.57
C ASN A 237 24.46 15.87 9.17
N ASN A 238 24.70 14.99 8.17
CA ASN A 238 26.04 14.69 7.64
C ASN A 238 26.29 15.38 6.27
N GLY A 239 25.41 16.29 5.85
CA GLY A 239 25.51 17.01 4.58
C GLY A 239 24.87 16.30 3.37
N ALA A 240 24.62 14.99 3.45
CA ALA A 240 23.94 14.25 2.38
C ALA A 240 22.48 14.69 2.21
N VAL A 241 21.97 14.62 0.97
CA VAL A 241 20.60 15.01 0.64
C VAL A 241 19.84 13.92 -0.11
N ILE A 242 18.51 13.97 0.00
CA ILE A 242 17.59 13.30 -0.92
C ILE A 242 17.01 14.37 -1.85
N ALA A 243 17.19 14.15 -3.15
CA ALA A 243 16.65 14.95 -4.23
C ALA A 243 15.67 14.14 -5.07
N ARG A 244 14.75 14.80 -5.77
CA ARG A 244 13.79 14.17 -6.69
C ARG A 244 13.72 14.88 -8.03
N THR A 245 13.37 14.12 -9.08
CA THR A 245 13.24 14.60 -10.47
C THR A 245 12.35 13.64 -11.28
N SER A 246 12.00 14.02 -12.51
CA SER A 246 11.57 13.08 -13.57
C SER A 246 12.77 12.54 -14.36
N GLN A 247 12.52 11.62 -15.28
CA GLN A 247 13.53 11.14 -16.24
C GLN A 247 14.09 12.27 -17.12
N PRO A 248 15.36 12.15 -17.56
CA PRO A 248 15.92 13.00 -18.61
C PRO A 248 15.41 12.58 -19.99
N GLU A 249 15.25 13.55 -20.90
CA GLU A 249 14.73 13.37 -22.27
C GLU A 249 15.88 13.01 -23.27
N VAL A 250 16.67 11.99 -22.89
CA VAL A 250 17.84 11.48 -23.64
C VAL A 250 17.44 10.92 -25.01
N GLY A 251 16.27 10.29 -25.09
CA GLY A 251 15.71 9.70 -26.29
C GLY A 251 16.59 8.65 -26.98
N TRP A 252 16.22 8.31 -28.21
CA TRP A 252 16.99 7.38 -29.05
C TRP A 252 18.39 7.92 -29.38
N LEU A 253 18.49 9.23 -29.64
CA LEU A 253 19.67 9.90 -30.19
C LEU A 253 20.79 10.24 -29.17
N PHE A 254 20.67 9.81 -27.91
CA PHE A 254 21.63 10.15 -26.83
C PHE A 254 21.74 11.68 -26.59
N TRP A 255 20.61 12.38 -26.60
CA TRP A 255 20.56 13.79 -26.21
C TRP A 255 21.06 14.00 -24.77
N ARG A 256 21.67 15.15 -24.53
CA ARG A 256 22.26 15.55 -23.25
C ARG A 256 22.14 17.06 -23.05
N SER A 257 22.04 17.49 -21.81
CA SER A 257 22.12 18.89 -21.40
C SER A 257 23.35 19.07 -20.51
N LYS A 258 24.18 20.07 -20.81
CA LYS A 258 25.34 20.40 -19.96
C LYS A 258 24.88 21.02 -18.64
N GLU A 259 23.70 21.59 -18.66
CA GLU A 259 23.04 22.30 -17.57
C GLU A 259 22.49 21.29 -16.56
N ASP A 260 21.89 20.19 -17.02
CA ASP A 260 21.50 19.03 -16.18
C ASP A 260 22.72 18.30 -15.60
N GLU A 261 23.77 18.10 -16.40
CA GLU A 261 25.07 17.59 -15.94
C GLU A 261 25.67 18.51 -14.86
N LYS A 262 25.67 19.83 -15.06
CA LYS A 262 26.13 20.84 -14.09
C LYS A 262 25.27 20.84 -12.83
N MET A 263 23.94 20.74 -12.95
CA MET A 263 23.01 20.69 -11.81
C MET A 263 23.32 19.50 -10.89
N ILE A 264 23.51 18.31 -11.46
CA ILE A 264 23.81 17.09 -10.68
C ILE A 264 25.20 17.19 -10.03
N GLN A 265 26.20 17.72 -10.74
CA GLN A 265 27.52 18.03 -10.16
C GLN A 265 27.43 19.07 -9.03
N ALA A 266 26.59 20.10 -9.17
CA ALA A 266 26.40 21.14 -8.15
C ALA A 266 25.71 20.60 -6.88
N ILE A 267 24.69 19.74 -7.01
CA ILE A 267 24.08 19.02 -5.88
C ILE A 267 25.14 18.22 -5.11
N MET A 268 25.99 17.49 -5.83
CA MET A 268 27.07 16.70 -5.23
C MET A 268 28.13 17.55 -4.52
N ASN A 269 28.55 18.66 -5.15
CA ASN A 269 29.55 19.56 -4.59
C ASN A 269 29.02 20.36 -3.39
N ALA A 270 27.75 20.75 -3.39
CA ALA A 270 27.08 21.35 -2.24
C ALA A 270 27.17 20.44 -1.00
N CYS A 271 26.92 19.13 -1.14
CA CYS A 271 27.08 18.16 -0.05
C CYS A 271 28.51 18.15 0.51
N LYS A 272 29.53 18.13 -0.36
CA LYS A 272 30.96 18.12 0.02
C LYS A 272 31.38 19.36 0.82
N THR A 273 30.80 20.53 0.54
CA THR A 273 31.09 21.76 1.32
C THR A 273 30.55 21.73 2.75
N THR A 274 29.59 20.85 3.07
CA THR A 274 29.09 20.70 4.44
C THR A 274 30.04 19.88 5.31
N THR A 275 30.64 18.82 4.75
CA THR A 275 31.40 17.80 5.52
C THR A 275 32.76 18.25 6.05
N THR A 276 33.36 19.32 5.52
CA THR A 276 34.73 19.76 5.85
C THR A 276 34.86 20.58 7.13
N THR A 277 33.80 20.75 7.92
CA THR A 277 33.80 21.58 9.14
C THR A 277 33.92 20.79 10.46
N THR A 278 34.10 19.46 10.41
CA THR A 278 34.28 18.62 11.61
C THR A 278 35.41 17.60 11.45
N THR A 279 36.34 17.62 12.42
CA THR A 279 37.45 16.67 12.68
C THR A 279 38.52 16.49 11.59
N GLU A 280 39.70 17.02 11.88
CA GLU A 280 40.97 16.68 11.23
C GLU A 280 41.42 15.26 11.68
N ASP A 281 41.09 14.21 10.92
CA ASP A 281 41.65 12.86 11.15
C ASP A 281 41.73 12.04 9.84
N SER A 282 42.65 12.42 8.96
CA SER A 282 42.73 11.94 7.57
C SER A 282 43.48 10.61 7.42
N THR A 283 42.77 9.49 7.26
CA THR A 283 43.38 8.20 6.77
C THR A 283 42.49 7.29 5.90
N ASN A 284 41.17 7.48 5.79
CA ASN A 284 40.26 6.53 5.13
C ASN A 284 39.34 7.13 4.04
N GLU A 285 39.79 8.14 3.30
CA GLU A 285 39.01 8.78 2.22
C GLU A 285 38.97 7.96 0.91
N ILE A 286 38.27 6.82 0.89
CA ILE A 286 38.00 6.07 -0.35
C ILE A 286 36.50 5.71 -0.45
N ASN A 287 35.79 6.41 -1.34
CA ASN A 287 34.44 6.17 -1.93
C ASN A 287 33.26 7.11 -1.58
N SER A 288 33.38 8.12 -0.72
CA SER A 288 32.28 9.07 -0.42
C SER A 288 31.91 10.04 -1.56
N ASN A 289 32.70 10.09 -2.64
CA ASN A 289 32.76 11.25 -3.55
C ASN A 289 31.74 11.28 -4.72
N ARG A 290 30.86 10.29 -4.85
CA ARG A 290 29.95 10.10 -6.02
C ARG A 290 28.47 10.26 -5.63
N LEU A 291 27.62 10.83 -6.48
CA LEU A 291 26.16 10.89 -6.26
C LEU A 291 25.48 9.58 -6.69
N LEU A 292 24.43 9.13 -6.00
CA LEU A 292 23.62 7.98 -6.43
C LEU A 292 22.38 8.46 -7.19
N ILE A 293 22.22 8.05 -8.44
CA ILE A 293 20.97 8.21 -9.20
C ILE A 293 20.19 6.91 -9.05
N LEU A 294 18.98 7.01 -8.49
CA LEU A 294 18.11 5.87 -8.21
C LEU A 294 16.86 5.95 -9.10
N ASP A 295 16.87 5.16 -10.18
CA ASP A 295 15.70 4.96 -11.02
C ASP A 295 14.83 3.88 -10.38
N ALA A 296 13.62 4.26 -9.96
CA ALA A 296 12.67 3.33 -9.40
C ALA A 296 12.29 2.18 -10.37
N ARG A 297 12.45 2.37 -11.68
CA ARG A 297 12.03 1.43 -12.73
C ARG A 297 12.99 0.24 -12.83
N SER A 298 12.62 -0.73 -13.67
CA SER A 298 13.58 -1.69 -14.21
C SER A 298 14.37 -1.07 -15.35
N TYR A 299 15.60 -1.55 -15.59
CA TYR A 299 16.40 -1.18 -16.76
C TYR A 299 15.64 -1.41 -18.08
N THR A 300 14.81 -2.47 -18.16
CA THR A 300 13.95 -2.74 -19.32
C THR A 300 12.90 -1.64 -19.54
N ALA A 301 12.25 -1.15 -18.47
CA ALA A 301 11.27 -0.08 -18.58
C ALA A 301 11.94 1.28 -18.84
N ALA A 302 13.10 1.55 -18.25
CA ALA A 302 13.88 2.77 -18.52
C ALA A 302 14.34 2.83 -19.99
N LEU A 303 14.86 1.73 -20.54
CA LEU A 303 15.22 1.61 -21.96
C LEU A 303 13.99 1.72 -22.89
N ALA A 304 12.84 1.19 -22.49
CA ALA A 304 11.59 1.34 -23.25
C ALA A 304 11.05 2.79 -23.24
N ASN A 305 11.22 3.52 -22.13
CA ASN A 305 10.94 4.96 -22.09
C ASN A 305 11.94 5.74 -22.96
N ARG A 306 13.21 5.30 -23.01
CA ARG A 306 14.24 5.90 -23.85
C ARG A 306 13.91 5.82 -25.34
N ALA A 307 13.34 4.71 -25.80
CA ALA A 307 12.81 4.58 -27.15
C ALA A 307 11.60 5.50 -27.45
N LYS A 308 10.97 6.08 -26.42
CA LYS A 308 9.86 7.04 -26.51
C LYS A 308 10.28 8.51 -26.28
N GLY A 309 11.58 8.81 -26.23
CA GLY A 309 12.09 10.18 -26.02
C GLY A 309 12.55 10.48 -24.58
N GLY A 310 12.09 9.72 -23.59
CA GLY A 310 12.59 9.80 -22.21
C GLY A 310 13.97 9.15 -22.04
N GLY A 311 14.22 8.51 -20.91
CA GLY A 311 15.45 7.73 -20.71
C GLY A 311 15.94 7.67 -19.27
N PHE A 312 17.26 7.56 -19.13
CA PHE A 312 18.00 7.51 -17.89
C PHE A 312 19.42 8.03 -18.16
N GLU A 313 20.08 8.50 -17.11
CA GLU A 313 21.37 9.16 -17.13
C GLU A 313 22.47 8.21 -17.65
N HIS A 314 23.19 8.64 -18.67
CA HIS A 314 24.18 7.82 -19.37
C HIS A 314 25.55 7.94 -18.68
N PRO A 315 26.12 6.88 -18.07
CA PRO A 315 27.27 7.01 -17.17
C PRO A 315 28.50 7.75 -17.72
N PRO A 316 28.87 7.65 -19.02
CA PRO A 316 29.96 8.45 -19.60
C PRO A 316 29.75 9.98 -19.61
N TYR A 317 28.52 10.48 -19.39
CA TYR A 317 28.21 11.92 -19.28
C TYR A 317 28.02 12.35 -17.82
N TYR A 318 27.57 11.44 -16.96
CA TYR A 318 27.41 11.64 -15.52
C TYR A 318 28.52 10.88 -14.77
N SER A 319 29.77 11.19 -15.09
CA SER A 319 30.99 10.46 -14.69
C SER A 319 31.06 10.14 -13.20
N ASP A 320 30.63 11.09 -12.37
CA ASP A 320 30.71 11.07 -10.91
C ASP A 320 29.43 10.57 -10.24
N CYS A 321 28.55 9.93 -11.03
CA CYS A 321 27.30 9.32 -10.58
C CYS A 321 27.28 7.81 -10.83
N ASP A 322 26.61 7.06 -9.94
CA ASP A 322 26.23 5.67 -10.22
C ASP A 322 24.71 5.60 -10.44
N VAL A 323 24.25 4.77 -11.37
CA VAL A 323 22.82 4.61 -11.68
C VAL A 323 22.35 3.24 -11.20
N GLN A 324 21.43 3.22 -10.23
CA GLN A 324 20.83 1.99 -9.68
C GLN A 324 19.36 1.89 -10.10
N PHE A 325 18.98 0.75 -10.66
CA PHE A 325 17.59 0.40 -11.00
C PHE A 325 16.95 -0.42 -9.88
N MET A 326 15.75 -0.02 -9.42
CA MET A 326 15.04 -0.72 -8.34
C MET A 326 13.98 -1.74 -8.80
N ASN A 327 13.75 -1.85 -10.12
CA ASN A 327 12.81 -2.80 -10.73
C ASN A 327 11.34 -2.70 -10.25
N LEU A 328 10.91 -1.54 -9.75
CA LEU A 328 9.55 -1.38 -9.21
C LEU A 328 8.49 -1.33 -10.31
N PRO A 329 7.35 -2.02 -10.11
CA PRO A 329 6.25 -2.13 -11.08
C PRO A 329 5.65 -0.77 -11.47
N ASN A 330 4.98 -0.71 -12.62
CA ASN A 330 4.21 0.47 -13.03
C ASN A 330 2.77 0.44 -12.45
N ILE A 331 2.04 1.54 -12.65
CA ILE A 331 0.69 1.74 -12.14
C ILE A 331 -0.29 0.64 -12.58
N HIS A 332 -0.15 0.09 -13.79
CA HIS A 332 -1.04 -0.98 -14.29
C HIS A 332 -0.77 -2.32 -13.60
N VAL A 333 0.50 -2.64 -13.30
CA VAL A 333 0.87 -3.85 -12.53
C VAL A 333 0.41 -3.71 -11.07
N ILE A 334 0.50 -2.51 -10.47
CA ILE A 334 -0.07 -2.25 -9.13
C ILE A 334 -1.60 -2.37 -9.13
N ARG A 335 -2.30 -1.84 -10.14
CA ARG A 335 -3.76 -2.04 -10.28
C ARG A 335 -4.14 -3.52 -10.43
N LYS A 336 -3.38 -4.31 -11.21
CA LYS A 336 -3.60 -5.76 -11.31
C LYS A 336 -3.33 -6.48 -9.98
N SER A 337 -2.28 -6.09 -9.26
CA SER A 337 -1.95 -6.63 -7.93
C SER A 337 -3.05 -6.38 -6.90
N ALA A 338 -3.58 -5.15 -6.86
CA ALA A 338 -4.70 -4.76 -6.02
C ALA A 338 -5.99 -5.52 -6.35
N TYR A 339 -6.33 -5.68 -7.64
CA TYR A 339 -7.46 -6.49 -8.07
C TYR A 339 -7.33 -7.96 -7.62
N MET A 340 -6.16 -8.57 -7.80
CA MET A 340 -5.92 -9.94 -7.35
C MET A 340 -5.97 -10.07 -5.82
N LEU A 341 -5.56 -9.03 -5.08
CA LEU A 341 -5.72 -8.99 -3.62
C LEU A 341 -7.20 -8.91 -3.22
N ARG A 342 -8.03 -8.11 -3.92
CA ARG A 342 -9.50 -8.06 -3.70
C ARG A 342 -10.13 -9.44 -3.89
N VAL A 343 -9.73 -10.19 -4.93
CA VAL A 343 -10.19 -11.56 -5.16
C VAL A 343 -9.78 -12.49 -4.00
N ALA A 344 -8.52 -12.43 -3.55
CA ALA A 344 -8.06 -13.20 -2.40
C ALA A 344 -8.83 -12.86 -1.11
N VAL A 345 -9.08 -11.56 -0.88
CA VAL A 345 -9.84 -11.03 0.28
C VAL A 345 -11.29 -11.52 0.25
N ALA A 346 -11.96 -11.44 -0.89
CA ALA A 346 -13.33 -11.95 -1.07
C ALA A 346 -13.46 -13.45 -0.77
N ASN A 347 -12.43 -14.23 -1.11
CA ASN A 347 -12.38 -15.68 -0.91
C ASN A 347 -11.80 -16.11 0.45
N ALA A 348 -11.28 -15.18 1.27
CA ALA A 348 -10.60 -15.51 2.53
C ALA A 348 -11.48 -16.33 3.50
N VAL A 349 -12.80 -16.18 3.43
CA VAL A 349 -13.80 -16.94 4.20
C VAL A 349 -13.78 -18.44 3.89
N GLN A 350 -13.39 -18.82 2.67
CA GLN A 350 -13.33 -20.23 2.21
C GLN A 350 -12.05 -20.94 2.68
N GLY A 351 -11.03 -20.21 3.14
CA GLY A 351 -9.84 -20.73 3.80
C GLY A 351 -8.83 -21.48 2.93
N GLU A 352 -9.25 -22.51 2.20
CA GLU A 352 -8.40 -23.57 1.63
C GLU A 352 -7.30 -23.09 0.67
N HIS A 353 -7.49 -21.92 0.03
CA HIS A 353 -6.53 -21.36 -0.94
C HIS A 353 -6.05 -19.94 -0.60
N TRP A 354 -6.37 -19.41 0.58
CA TRP A 354 -6.05 -18.01 0.97
C TRP A 354 -4.59 -17.63 0.75
N LEU A 355 -3.63 -18.45 1.21
CA LEU A 355 -2.20 -18.15 1.09
C LEU A 355 -1.71 -18.15 -0.36
N ALA A 356 -2.23 -19.05 -1.21
CA ALA A 356 -1.86 -19.13 -2.62
C ALA A 356 -2.46 -17.98 -3.45
N GLN A 357 -3.69 -17.57 -3.14
CA GLN A 357 -4.33 -16.39 -3.75
C GLN A 357 -3.66 -15.08 -3.28
N LEU A 358 -3.25 -15.03 -2.00
CA LEU A 358 -2.47 -13.91 -1.47
C LEU A 358 -1.08 -13.83 -2.12
N GLU A 359 -0.38 -14.95 -2.32
CA GLU A 359 0.89 -14.95 -3.05
C GLU A 359 0.71 -14.51 -4.50
N SER A 360 -0.28 -15.04 -5.21
CA SER A 360 -0.53 -14.71 -6.62
C SER A 360 -0.95 -13.25 -6.84
N SER A 361 -1.50 -12.58 -5.81
CA SER A 361 -1.71 -11.13 -5.83
C SER A 361 -0.42 -10.32 -5.97
N ARG A 362 0.72 -10.88 -5.52
CA ARG A 362 2.02 -10.22 -5.37
C ARG A 362 1.99 -8.92 -4.53
N TRP A 363 0.90 -8.58 -3.82
CA TRP A 363 0.80 -7.31 -3.08
C TRP A 363 1.92 -7.14 -2.06
N LEU A 364 2.10 -8.11 -1.16
CA LEU A 364 3.20 -8.10 -0.19
C LEU A 364 4.60 -8.12 -0.83
N HIS A 365 4.75 -8.62 -2.06
CA HIS A 365 6.02 -8.54 -2.81
C HIS A 365 6.27 -7.11 -3.29
N ASN A 366 5.23 -6.39 -3.71
CA ASN A 366 5.31 -4.99 -4.12
C ASN A 366 5.57 -4.05 -2.92
N LEU A 367 5.00 -4.35 -1.75
CA LEU A 367 5.36 -3.66 -0.50
C LEU A 367 6.82 -3.95 -0.09
N SER A 368 7.23 -5.22 -0.15
CA SER A 368 8.62 -5.66 0.11
C SER A 368 9.62 -4.92 -0.78
N ALA A 369 9.33 -4.77 -2.08
CA ALA A 369 10.21 -4.06 -3.01
C ALA A 369 10.31 -2.55 -2.69
N LEU A 370 9.21 -1.89 -2.31
CA LEU A 370 9.22 -0.49 -1.87
C LEU A 370 10.01 -0.28 -0.58
N ILE A 371 9.79 -1.12 0.43
CA ILE A 371 10.50 -1.04 1.72
C ILE A 371 12.00 -1.33 1.50
N ASN A 372 12.38 -2.27 0.64
CA ASN A 372 13.77 -2.48 0.23
C ASN A 372 14.39 -1.24 -0.43
N ALA A 373 13.69 -0.61 -1.37
CA ALA A 373 14.18 0.59 -2.05
C ALA A 373 14.39 1.76 -1.07
N ALA A 374 13.46 1.97 -0.14
CA ALA A 374 13.59 2.95 0.92
C ALA A 374 14.77 2.64 1.85
N SER A 375 14.86 1.42 2.39
CA SER A 375 15.98 1.00 3.26
C SER A 375 17.35 1.13 2.58
N PHE A 376 17.42 0.96 1.26
CA PHE A 376 18.65 1.20 0.48
C PHE A 376 19.01 2.69 0.40
N VAL A 377 18.03 3.59 0.25
CA VAL A 377 18.26 5.05 0.36
C VAL A 377 18.70 5.42 1.77
N VAL A 378 18.04 4.91 2.81
CA VAL A 378 18.39 5.14 4.22
C VAL A 378 19.84 4.73 4.50
N ALA A 379 20.24 3.52 4.08
CA ALA A 379 21.62 3.05 4.21
C ALA A 379 22.60 3.93 3.41
N THR A 380 22.25 4.36 2.20
CA THR A 380 23.10 5.23 1.36
C THR A 380 23.35 6.59 2.03
N VAL A 381 22.28 7.26 2.49
CA VAL A 381 22.34 8.61 3.05
C VAL A 381 22.97 8.62 4.45
N ASN A 382 22.60 7.68 5.33
CA ASN A 382 23.13 7.63 6.70
C ASN A 382 24.54 7.01 6.75
N ASN A 383 24.72 5.80 6.20
CA ASN A 383 25.93 5.01 6.46
C ASN A 383 27.12 5.42 5.57
N HIS A 384 26.84 6.03 4.41
CA HIS A 384 27.87 6.39 3.42
C HIS A 384 27.94 7.91 3.15
N ALA A 385 27.16 8.72 3.86
CA ALA A 385 27.04 10.18 3.66
C ALA A 385 26.81 10.58 2.19
N ARG A 386 26.15 9.70 1.42
CA ARG A 386 26.08 9.80 -0.04
C ARG A 386 24.75 10.44 -0.48
N PRO A 387 24.76 11.53 -1.27
CA PRO A 387 23.53 12.14 -1.77
C PRO A 387 22.85 11.24 -2.81
N VAL A 388 21.51 11.27 -2.84
CA VAL A 388 20.68 10.43 -3.71
C VAL A 388 19.68 11.26 -4.50
N LEU A 389 19.67 11.11 -5.82
CA LEU A 389 18.67 11.66 -6.74
C LEU A 389 17.69 10.56 -7.16
N ILE A 390 16.42 10.69 -6.78
CA ILE A 390 15.39 9.66 -6.99
C ILE A 390 14.44 10.06 -8.11
N HIS A 391 14.25 9.19 -9.10
CA HIS A 391 13.32 9.40 -10.20
C HIS A 391 12.60 8.12 -10.62
N CYS A 392 11.71 8.24 -11.61
CA CYS A 392 11.18 7.09 -12.34
C CYS A 392 10.99 7.52 -13.81
N SER A 393 9.80 7.35 -14.40
CA SER A 393 9.46 8.09 -15.62
C SER A 393 9.13 9.54 -15.25
N ASP A 394 7.99 9.75 -14.61
CA ASP A 394 7.38 11.09 -14.53
C ASP A 394 7.64 11.77 -13.17
N GLY A 395 8.18 11.03 -12.19
CA GLY A 395 8.57 11.58 -10.89
C GLY A 395 7.41 11.85 -9.92
N TRP A 396 6.20 11.34 -10.18
CA TRP A 396 5.00 11.54 -9.33
C TRP A 396 4.35 10.26 -8.77
N ASP A 397 4.80 9.04 -9.14
CA ASP A 397 4.26 7.78 -8.61
C ASP A 397 5.23 7.09 -7.64
N ARG A 398 6.23 6.35 -8.18
CA ARG A 398 7.22 5.63 -7.35
C ARG A 398 8.18 6.56 -6.63
N THR A 399 8.43 7.75 -7.17
CA THR A 399 9.33 8.74 -6.59
C THR A 399 8.84 9.25 -5.23
N PRO A 400 7.59 9.72 -5.06
CA PRO A 400 7.05 10.03 -3.73
C PRO A 400 6.97 8.80 -2.82
N GLN A 401 6.68 7.59 -3.34
CA GLN A 401 6.71 6.37 -2.52
C GLN A 401 8.09 6.12 -1.87
N ILE A 402 9.20 6.22 -2.61
CA ILE A 402 10.54 5.93 -2.08
C ILE A 402 11.05 7.07 -1.19
N THR A 403 10.93 8.32 -1.65
CA THR A 403 11.38 9.52 -0.89
C THR A 403 10.74 9.56 0.49
N THR A 404 9.41 9.57 0.57
CA THR A 404 8.69 9.63 1.86
C THR A 404 8.94 8.42 2.76
N LEU A 405 9.13 7.21 2.21
CA LEU A 405 9.50 6.04 3.01
C LEU A 405 10.92 6.16 3.57
N ALA A 406 11.89 6.67 2.80
CA ALA A 406 13.24 6.90 3.32
C ALA A 406 13.26 8.04 4.34
N GLU A 407 12.56 9.14 4.06
CA GLU A 407 12.43 10.30 4.93
C GLU A 407 11.81 9.95 6.29
N ILE A 408 10.73 9.18 6.36
CA ILE A 408 10.10 8.78 7.63
C ILE A 408 10.92 7.73 8.41
N MET A 409 11.82 7.00 7.74
CA MET A 409 12.80 6.13 8.39
C MET A 409 13.97 6.92 8.98
N LEU A 410 14.39 7.99 8.31
CA LEU A 410 15.50 8.86 8.71
C LEU A 410 15.09 9.87 9.78
N ASP A 411 14.07 10.69 9.52
CA ASP A 411 13.62 11.74 10.41
C ASP A 411 12.60 11.22 11.44
N SER A 412 12.63 11.77 12.65
CA SER A 412 11.63 11.51 13.69
C SER A 412 10.50 12.54 13.70
N TYR A 413 10.67 13.68 13.04
CA TYR A 413 9.61 14.68 12.86
C TYR A 413 8.43 14.12 12.07
N TYR A 414 8.66 13.49 10.91
CA TYR A 414 7.59 12.92 10.09
C TYR A 414 6.84 11.73 10.71
N ARG A 415 7.28 11.26 11.88
CA ARG A 415 6.60 10.24 12.69
C ARG A 415 5.62 10.85 13.70
N THR A 416 5.60 12.18 13.84
CA THR A 416 4.55 12.94 14.53
C THR A 416 3.31 13.09 13.65
N ILE A 417 2.15 13.43 14.22
CA ILE A 417 0.93 13.72 13.45
C ILE A 417 1.15 14.92 12.51
N GLU A 418 1.76 15.99 13.04
CA GLU A 418 2.07 17.23 12.32
C GLU A 418 3.07 17.00 11.17
N GLY A 419 4.20 16.35 11.47
CA GLY A 419 5.21 16.07 10.45
C GLY A 419 4.71 15.08 9.39
N PHE A 420 3.85 14.12 9.72
CA PHE A 420 3.25 13.23 8.72
C PHE A 420 2.30 13.99 7.78
N GLN A 421 1.52 14.94 8.32
CA GLN A 421 0.73 15.87 7.52
C GLN A 421 1.63 16.67 6.57
N ILE A 422 2.74 17.26 7.04
CA ILE A 422 3.68 17.99 6.17
C ILE A 422 4.29 17.07 5.10
N LEU A 423 4.69 15.83 5.44
CA LEU A 423 5.24 14.87 4.49
C LEU A 423 4.26 14.54 3.34
N VAL A 424 2.97 14.37 3.65
CA VAL A 424 1.93 14.15 2.64
C VAL A 424 1.64 15.42 1.84
N GLN A 425 1.51 16.57 2.51
CA GLN A 425 1.25 17.86 1.86
C GLN A 425 2.38 18.24 0.87
N ARG A 426 3.65 18.04 1.24
CA ARG A 426 4.80 18.36 0.40
C ARG A 426 5.03 17.31 -0.69
N GLU A 427 5.37 16.07 -0.33
CA GLU A 427 5.87 15.08 -1.29
C GLU A 427 4.79 14.47 -2.20
N TRP A 428 3.55 14.40 -1.72
CA TRP A 428 2.43 13.84 -2.49
C TRP A 428 1.58 14.92 -3.14
N ILE A 429 1.14 15.93 -2.37
CA ILE A 429 0.18 16.93 -2.88
C ILE A 429 0.89 18.04 -3.69
N ALA A 430 1.82 18.78 -3.08
CA ALA A 430 2.47 19.91 -3.73
C ALA A 430 3.37 19.48 -4.89
N PHE A 431 4.09 18.36 -4.74
CA PHE A 431 4.87 17.73 -5.82
C PHE A 431 4.03 16.94 -6.86
N GLY A 432 2.69 17.08 -6.84
CA GLY A 432 1.83 16.70 -7.95
C GLY A 432 1.67 15.20 -8.18
N HIS A 433 1.41 14.41 -7.13
CA HIS A 433 0.81 13.10 -7.32
C HIS A 433 -0.61 13.26 -7.87
N LYS A 434 -0.89 12.57 -8.98
CA LYS A 434 -2.14 12.64 -9.74
C LYS A 434 -3.34 12.02 -9.00
N PHE A 435 -3.74 12.56 -7.85
CA PHE A 435 -4.78 11.98 -7.01
C PHE A 435 -6.13 11.81 -7.73
N ALA A 436 -6.56 12.79 -8.53
CA ALA A 436 -7.79 12.69 -9.31
C ALA A 436 -7.74 11.53 -10.32
N ASP A 437 -6.67 11.41 -11.11
CA ASP A 437 -6.52 10.34 -12.11
C ASP A 437 -6.36 8.96 -11.45
N ARG A 438 -5.50 8.88 -10.42
CA ARG A 438 -5.15 7.63 -9.72
C ARG A 438 -6.34 7.06 -8.96
N CYS A 439 -7.20 7.92 -8.41
CA CYS A 439 -8.38 7.52 -7.66
C CYS A 439 -9.67 7.49 -8.49
N GLY A 440 -9.68 8.09 -9.69
CA GLY A 440 -10.87 8.22 -10.52
C GLY A 440 -11.92 9.14 -9.89
N HIS A 441 -11.56 10.40 -9.66
CA HIS A 441 -12.41 11.45 -9.06
C HIS A 441 -12.42 12.72 -9.93
N GLY A 442 -13.57 13.40 -10.01
CA GLY A 442 -13.70 14.66 -10.77
C GLY A 442 -13.21 14.49 -12.22
N ASN A 443 -12.44 15.47 -12.70
CA ASN A 443 -11.82 15.46 -14.03
C ASN A 443 -10.97 14.19 -14.31
N GLY A 444 -10.39 13.57 -13.28
CA GLY A 444 -9.63 12.32 -13.39
C GLY A 444 -10.48 11.05 -13.47
N ALA A 445 -11.82 11.16 -13.48
CA ALA A 445 -12.71 10.03 -13.71
C ALA A 445 -12.59 9.45 -15.13
N ASN A 446 -12.19 10.26 -16.10
CA ASN A 446 -12.25 9.94 -17.54
C ASN A 446 -11.35 8.76 -17.97
N ASP A 447 -10.12 8.67 -17.47
CA ASP A 447 -9.17 7.62 -17.88
C ASP A 447 -9.17 6.44 -16.88
N LEU A 448 -9.69 5.29 -17.31
CA LEU A 448 -9.72 4.06 -16.50
C LEU A 448 -8.34 3.35 -16.41
N HIS A 449 -7.40 3.67 -17.30
CA HIS A 449 -6.09 3.04 -17.36
C HIS A 449 -5.07 3.67 -16.40
N GLU A 450 -5.17 4.98 -16.18
CA GLU A 450 -4.40 5.77 -15.19
C GLU A 450 -4.78 5.49 -13.72
N ARG A 451 -5.97 4.94 -13.46
CA ARG A 451 -6.40 4.55 -12.10
C ARG A 451 -5.45 3.50 -11.51
N SER A 452 -4.96 3.74 -10.29
CA SER A 452 -4.08 2.82 -9.56
C SER A 452 -3.90 3.21 -8.08
N PRO A 453 -3.94 2.27 -7.12
CA PRO A 453 -3.87 2.54 -5.67
C PRO A 453 -2.45 2.84 -5.15
N VAL A 454 -1.73 3.76 -5.79
CA VAL A 454 -0.31 4.10 -5.50
C VAL A 454 -0.13 4.69 -4.09
N PHE A 455 -1.02 5.60 -3.66
CA PHE A 455 -1.00 6.16 -2.31
C PHE A 455 -1.45 5.14 -1.24
N LEU A 456 -2.46 4.30 -1.55
CA LEU A 456 -2.89 3.22 -0.65
C LEU A 456 -1.79 2.17 -0.44
N GLN A 457 -1.04 1.81 -1.49
CA GLN A 457 0.14 0.94 -1.40
C GLN A 457 1.22 1.53 -0.48
N TRP A 458 1.39 2.86 -0.51
CA TRP A 458 2.30 3.55 0.39
C TRP A 458 1.80 3.55 1.84
N LEU A 459 0.52 3.83 2.09
CA LEU A 459 -0.07 3.75 3.43
C LEU A 459 0.04 2.36 4.04
N ASP A 460 -0.08 1.30 3.23
CA ASP A 460 0.20 -0.07 3.67
C ASP A 460 1.69 -0.24 4.06
N CYS A 461 2.64 0.28 3.28
CA CYS A 461 4.06 0.31 3.68
C CYS A 461 4.26 1.06 5.01
N ILE A 462 3.62 2.21 5.23
CA ILE A 462 3.66 2.94 6.51
C ILE A 462 3.08 2.10 7.65
N TYR A 463 1.99 1.37 7.42
CA TYR A 463 1.44 0.41 8.38
C TYR A 463 2.45 -0.71 8.71
N GLN A 464 3.20 -1.24 7.73
CA GLN A 464 4.28 -2.20 7.99
C GLN A 464 5.39 -1.59 8.89
N LEU A 465 5.75 -0.32 8.70
CA LEU A 465 6.73 0.37 9.56
C LEU A 465 6.19 0.54 10.99
N TYR A 466 4.92 0.93 11.12
CA TYR A 466 4.22 1.12 12.39
C TYR A 466 4.14 -0.17 13.22
N ILE A 467 3.71 -1.29 12.63
CA ILE A 467 3.61 -2.56 13.38
C ILE A 467 4.98 -3.13 13.77
N GLN A 468 6.02 -2.88 12.98
CA GLN A 468 7.39 -3.29 13.31
C GLN A 468 8.02 -2.36 14.37
N ASN A 469 7.55 -1.12 14.50
CA ASN A 469 8.10 -0.11 15.42
C ASN A 469 7.00 0.58 16.27
N PRO A 470 6.26 -0.13 17.15
CA PRO A 470 5.04 0.40 17.78
C PRO A 470 5.22 1.60 18.73
N THR A 471 6.46 1.99 19.02
CA THR A 471 6.82 3.13 19.88
C THR A 471 7.39 4.33 19.12
N ALA A 472 7.57 4.21 17.79
CA ALA A 472 8.26 5.22 16.98
C ALA A 472 7.33 6.27 16.35
N PHE A 473 6.02 6.02 16.29
CA PHE A 473 5.02 6.88 15.64
C PHE A 473 4.03 7.44 16.66
N GLU A 474 3.73 8.74 16.54
CA GLU A 474 2.75 9.45 17.39
C GLU A 474 1.31 9.16 16.96
N PHE A 475 1.08 8.92 15.68
CA PHE A 475 -0.21 8.47 15.17
C PHE A 475 -0.39 6.96 15.37
N ASN A 476 -1.65 6.54 15.54
CA ASN A 476 -2.06 5.14 15.64
C ASN A 476 -2.62 4.59 14.31
N GLU A 477 -3.03 3.32 14.30
CA GLU A 477 -3.60 2.68 13.11
C GLU A 477 -4.90 3.36 12.60
N MET A 478 -5.72 3.94 13.49
CA MET A 478 -6.96 4.61 13.11
C MET A 478 -6.69 5.83 12.21
N PHE A 479 -5.63 6.59 12.49
CA PHE A 479 -5.20 7.72 11.65
C PHE A 479 -4.93 7.27 10.20
N LEU A 480 -4.12 6.22 10.03
CA LEU A 480 -3.81 5.64 8.72
C LEU A 480 -5.07 5.07 8.04
N LEU A 481 -5.95 4.43 8.79
CA LEU A 481 -7.22 3.89 8.26
C LEU A 481 -8.14 5.01 7.77
N LYS A 482 -8.32 6.11 8.53
CA LYS A 482 -9.13 7.26 8.09
C LYS A 482 -8.55 7.89 6.83
N LEU A 483 -7.23 8.07 6.78
CA LEU A 483 -6.51 8.60 5.61
C LEU A 483 -6.72 7.72 4.35
N ALA A 484 -6.61 6.40 4.49
CA ALA A 484 -6.84 5.43 3.42
C ALA A 484 -8.28 5.46 2.88
N HIS A 485 -9.30 5.54 3.74
CA HIS A 485 -10.68 5.68 3.27
C HIS A 485 -10.93 7.05 2.62
N HIS A 486 -10.48 8.14 3.26
CA HIS A 486 -10.80 9.50 2.80
C HIS A 486 -10.13 9.91 1.50
N THR A 487 -9.02 9.27 1.13
CA THR A 487 -8.46 9.26 -0.24
C THR A 487 -9.53 8.97 -1.31
N TYR A 488 -10.55 8.16 -0.99
CA TYR A 488 -11.61 7.75 -1.92
C TYR A 488 -13.00 8.34 -1.65
N THR A 489 -13.26 8.84 -0.43
CA THR A 489 -14.62 9.30 -0.06
C THR A 489 -15.14 10.53 -0.82
N CYS A 490 -14.25 11.42 -1.27
CA CYS A 490 -14.61 12.78 -1.70
C CYS A 490 -15.42 13.57 -0.65
N LEU A 491 -15.17 13.36 0.66
CA LEU A 491 -15.71 14.20 1.75
C LEU A 491 -14.86 15.45 2.01
N TYR A 492 -13.56 15.37 1.73
CA TYR A 492 -12.56 16.42 1.96
C TYR A 492 -11.81 16.73 0.65
N GLY A 493 -11.37 17.98 0.48
CA GLY A 493 -10.67 18.45 -0.72
C GLY A 493 -9.22 17.97 -0.84
N THR A 494 -8.60 17.51 0.25
CA THR A 494 -7.17 17.18 0.33
C THR A 494 -6.68 16.25 -0.77
N PHE A 495 -7.51 15.32 -1.25
CA PHE A 495 -7.15 14.35 -2.31
C PHE A 495 -7.97 14.49 -3.60
N LEU A 496 -8.47 15.70 -3.89
CA LEU A 496 -9.00 16.07 -5.21
C LEU A 496 -7.91 16.73 -6.06
N CYS A 497 -8.14 16.92 -7.37
CA CYS A 497 -7.16 17.44 -8.34
C CYS A 497 -5.87 16.58 -8.47
N ASN A 498 -5.00 16.94 -9.43
CA ASN A 498 -3.73 16.27 -9.71
C ASN A 498 -2.50 17.10 -9.32
N THR A 499 -2.59 18.44 -9.28
CA THR A 499 -1.45 19.31 -8.98
C THR A 499 -1.83 20.46 -8.04
N ASP A 500 -0.83 21.11 -7.47
CA ASP A 500 -0.97 22.30 -6.62
C ASP A 500 -1.52 23.51 -7.40
N PHE A 501 -1.10 23.64 -8.67
CA PHE A 501 -1.63 24.62 -9.62
C PHE A 501 -3.14 24.46 -9.85
N GLU A 502 -3.63 23.22 -10.05
CA GLU A 502 -5.07 22.95 -10.21
C GLU A 502 -5.87 23.33 -8.96
N ARG A 503 -5.34 23.05 -7.76
CA ARG A 503 -6.00 23.40 -6.48
C ARG A 503 -6.08 24.90 -6.28
N THR A 504 -5.00 25.60 -6.62
CA THR A 504 -4.88 27.06 -6.50
C THR A 504 -5.83 27.75 -7.49
N THR A 505 -5.80 27.35 -8.77
CA THR A 505 -6.65 27.94 -9.82
C THR A 505 -8.15 27.66 -9.63
N THR A 506 -8.52 26.50 -9.09
CA THR A 506 -9.91 26.16 -8.73
C THR A 506 -10.35 26.68 -7.36
N ASN A 507 -9.47 27.40 -6.64
CA ASN A 507 -9.69 27.95 -5.30
C ASN A 507 -10.13 26.90 -4.26
N LEU A 508 -9.63 25.66 -4.39
CA LEU A 508 -10.16 24.47 -3.71
C LEU A 508 -10.15 24.59 -2.17
N GLU A 509 -9.12 25.23 -1.60
CA GLU A 509 -8.95 25.44 -0.15
C GLU A 509 -10.07 26.26 0.50
N ASN A 510 -10.73 27.14 -0.25
CA ASN A 510 -11.84 27.96 0.25
C ASN A 510 -13.22 27.36 -0.11
N ARG A 511 -13.24 26.29 -0.92
CA ARG A 511 -14.45 25.61 -1.40
C ARG A 511 -14.68 24.25 -0.74
N THR A 512 -13.69 23.71 -0.05
CA THR A 512 -13.72 22.37 0.55
C THR A 512 -13.02 22.37 1.92
N LEU A 513 -13.37 21.40 2.77
CA LEU A 513 -12.67 21.19 4.03
C LEU A 513 -11.46 20.27 3.83
N SER A 514 -10.40 20.52 4.58
CA SER A 514 -9.20 19.66 4.61
C SER A 514 -9.39 18.49 5.59
N ILE A 515 -8.91 17.30 5.23
CA ILE A 515 -8.93 16.11 6.12
C ILE A 515 -8.14 16.36 7.42
N TRP A 516 -7.17 17.28 7.40
CA TRP A 516 -6.34 17.61 8.55
C TRP A 516 -7.12 18.31 9.68
N SER A 517 -8.32 18.87 9.42
CA SER A 517 -9.21 19.33 10.51
C SER A 517 -9.81 18.16 11.29
N LEU A 518 -10.09 17.02 10.64
CA LEU A 518 -10.45 15.77 11.32
C LEU A 518 -9.22 15.19 12.03
N LEU A 519 -8.12 15.00 11.31
CA LEU A 519 -6.92 14.29 11.74
C LEU A 519 -5.94 15.15 12.57
N ASN A 520 -6.45 16.14 13.32
CA ASN A 520 -5.64 17.11 14.03
C ASN A 520 -4.98 16.55 15.33
N VAL A 521 -3.90 17.19 15.77
CA VAL A 521 -3.10 16.78 16.96
C VAL A 521 -3.89 16.77 18.27
N ASN A 522 -4.92 17.61 18.41
CA ASN A 522 -5.76 17.66 19.62
C ASN A 522 -6.72 16.45 19.72
N SER A 523 -6.90 15.72 18.62
CA SER A 523 -7.84 14.60 18.50
C SER A 523 -7.26 13.32 19.09
N LYS A 524 -7.40 13.17 20.43
CA LYS A 524 -6.89 12.03 21.23
C LYS A 524 -7.09 10.64 20.62
N GLN A 525 -8.15 10.42 19.83
CA GLN A 525 -8.45 9.13 19.20
C GLN A 525 -7.44 8.68 18.14
N PHE A 526 -6.60 9.59 17.62
CA PHE A 526 -5.56 9.29 16.64
C PHE A 526 -4.16 9.12 17.26
N ILE A 527 -4.00 9.38 18.56
CA ILE A 527 -2.71 9.32 19.25
C ILE A 527 -2.39 7.86 19.62
N ASN A 528 -1.17 7.44 19.32
CA ASN A 528 -0.55 6.21 19.83
C ASN A 528 0.03 6.49 21.22
N HIS A 529 -0.67 6.03 22.26
CA HIS A 529 -0.20 6.14 23.65
C HIS A 529 1.11 5.37 23.95
N SER A 530 1.62 4.57 23.02
CA SER A 530 2.95 3.92 23.13
C SER A 530 4.08 4.75 22.52
N TYR A 531 3.78 5.90 21.89
CA TYR A 531 4.78 6.76 21.28
C TYR A 531 5.79 7.28 22.31
N ASN A 532 7.08 7.09 22.02
CA ASN A 532 8.14 7.68 22.81
C ASN A 532 8.80 8.86 22.07
N LYS A 533 8.44 10.09 22.45
CA LYS A 533 8.98 11.32 21.88
C LYS A 533 10.50 11.51 22.08
N THR A 534 11.15 10.77 23.00
CA THR A 534 12.62 10.79 23.12
C THR A 534 13.30 9.85 22.12
N LYS A 535 12.56 8.96 21.47
CA LYS A 535 13.06 7.87 20.62
C LYS A 535 13.31 8.34 19.19
N LYS A 536 14.38 9.14 19.01
CA LYS A 536 14.78 9.72 17.71
C LYS A 536 15.54 8.78 16.76
N GLU A 537 15.71 7.51 17.12
CA GLU A 537 16.51 6.55 16.35
C GLU A 537 15.92 6.25 14.94
N LEU A 538 16.81 5.84 14.03
CA LEU A 538 16.50 5.47 12.64
C LEU A 538 15.69 4.18 12.56
N LEU A 539 14.83 4.04 11.55
CA LEU A 539 14.09 2.81 11.31
C LEU A 539 14.75 1.95 10.21
N TYR A 540 15.13 0.73 10.57
CA TYR A 540 15.58 -0.31 9.63
C TYR A 540 14.57 -1.48 9.65
N PRO A 541 13.45 -1.38 8.92
CA PRO A 541 12.41 -2.41 8.90
C PRO A 541 12.89 -3.70 8.21
N SER A 542 12.31 -4.84 8.59
CA SER A 542 12.39 -6.03 7.74
C SER A 542 11.49 -5.83 6.53
N SER A 543 12.10 -5.88 5.35
CA SER A 543 11.45 -5.86 4.04
C SER A 543 11.04 -7.26 3.56
N SER A 544 11.40 -8.32 4.29
CA SER A 544 11.09 -9.71 3.94
C SER A 544 9.58 -9.94 3.85
N VAL A 545 9.10 -10.52 2.74
CA VAL A 545 7.68 -10.86 2.53
C VAL A 545 7.08 -11.71 3.67
N ARG A 546 7.91 -12.45 4.42
CA ARG A 546 7.50 -13.26 5.59
C ARG A 546 7.26 -12.44 6.87
N ASP A 547 7.85 -11.25 6.95
CA ASP A 547 7.76 -10.35 8.11
C ASP A 547 6.76 -9.19 7.86
N LEU A 548 6.21 -9.10 6.64
CA LEU A 548 5.09 -8.23 6.30
C LEU A 548 3.76 -8.93 6.59
N THR A 549 2.73 -8.16 6.94
CA THR A 549 1.40 -8.68 7.30
C THR A 549 0.30 -8.04 6.48
N ILE A 550 -0.84 -8.73 6.32
CA ILE A 550 -2.01 -8.14 5.66
C ILE A 550 -2.71 -7.18 6.62
N TRP A 551 -2.94 -5.94 6.15
CA TRP A 551 -3.59 -4.87 6.91
C TRP A 551 -5.07 -5.18 7.17
N SER A 552 -5.30 -5.99 8.20
CA SER A 552 -6.54 -6.72 8.40
C SER A 552 -7.71 -5.84 8.87
N ASN A 553 -7.43 -4.66 9.44
CA ASN A 553 -8.44 -3.67 9.80
C ASN A 553 -8.87 -2.77 8.63
N LEU A 554 -8.11 -2.76 7.54
CA LEU A 554 -8.55 -2.23 6.26
C LEU A 554 -9.23 -3.34 5.44
N TYR A 555 -8.46 -4.31 4.93
CA TYR A 555 -8.95 -5.24 3.90
C TYR A 555 -9.88 -6.35 4.42
N LEU A 556 -9.64 -6.86 5.63
CA LEU A 556 -10.40 -7.99 6.23
C LEU A 556 -11.40 -7.51 7.30
N ARG A 557 -11.85 -6.26 7.22
CA ARG A 557 -12.71 -5.66 8.26
C ARG A 557 -14.09 -6.30 8.31
N ASP A 558 -14.84 -6.22 7.20
CA ASP A 558 -16.28 -6.48 7.23
C ASP A 558 -16.61 -8.00 7.14
N ILE A 559 -15.62 -8.82 6.77
CA ILE A 559 -15.63 -10.29 6.92
C ILE A 559 -15.83 -10.72 8.38
N ARG A 560 -15.38 -9.90 9.35
CA ARG A 560 -15.62 -10.16 10.79
C ARG A 560 -17.06 -9.85 11.24
N TYR A 561 -17.93 -9.39 10.33
CA TYR A 561 -19.31 -8.98 10.62
C TYR A 561 -20.37 -9.61 9.71
N THR A 562 -19.98 -10.43 8.72
CA THR A 562 -20.93 -11.26 7.95
C THR A 562 -21.47 -12.39 8.83
N PRO A 563 -22.79 -12.50 9.05
CA PRO A 563 -23.36 -13.61 9.79
C PRO A 563 -23.25 -14.89 8.95
N VAL A 564 -22.41 -15.83 9.40
CA VAL A 564 -22.26 -17.13 8.74
C VAL A 564 -23.51 -17.96 9.01
N GLY A 565 -24.23 -18.33 7.95
CA GLY A 565 -25.31 -19.30 8.03
C GLY A 565 -24.79 -20.66 8.52
N SER A 566 -25.40 -21.16 9.60
CA SER A 566 -25.33 -22.57 10.05
C SER A 566 -23.92 -23.22 10.17
N SER A 567 -23.11 -22.78 11.14
CA SER A 567 -22.21 -23.68 11.90
C SER A 567 -21.62 -23.00 13.15
N GLU A 568 -21.88 -23.50 14.35
CA GLU A 568 -21.41 -22.93 15.63
C GLU A 568 -19.92 -23.19 15.96
N HIS A 569 -19.10 -23.61 14.99
CA HIS A 569 -17.70 -23.98 15.22
C HIS A 569 -16.64 -23.11 14.53
N ALA A 570 -17.02 -22.14 13.68
CA ALA A 570 -16.07 -21.30 12.95
C ALA A 570 -15.35 -20.22 13.83
N SER A 571 -15.92 -19.84 14.97
CA SER A 571 -15.53 -18.63 15.72
C SER A 571 -14.22 -18.68 16.51
N LYS A 572 -13.27 -19.58 16.18
CA LYS A 572 -11.98 -19.72 16.87
C LYS A 572 -10.74 -19.85 15.97
N THR A 573 -10.88 -19.86 14.64
CA THR A 573 -9.76 -20.17 13.71
C THR A 573 -9.59 -19.17 12.58
N ILE A 574 -9.19 -17.93 12.93
CA ILE A 574 -8.33 -17.10 12.05
C ILE A 574 -6.91 -17.16 12.64
N PRO A 575 -5.95 -17.88 12.03
CA PRO A 575 -4.63 -18.09 12.62
C PRO A 575 -3.74 -16.84 12.57
N THR A 576 -3.82 -15.97 13.57
CA THR A 576 -2.93 -14.81 13.72
C THR A 576 -1.52 -15.17 14.24
N ARG A 577 -1.24 -16.45 14.50
CA ARG A 577 0.10 -17.01 14.70
C ARG A 577 0.20 -18.42 14.12
N ILE A 578 1.32 -18.70 13.47
CA ILE A 578 1.68 -20.02 12.92
C ILE A 578 1.86 -21.01 14.09
N ARG A 579 1.21 -22.17 14.03
CA ARG A 579 1.56 -23.37 14.81
C ARG A 579 2.37 -24.34 13.95
N SER A 580 3.13 -25.21 14.60
CA SER A 580 4.02 -26.19 13.99
C SER A 580 3.27 -27.22 13.13
N TYR A 581 3.96 -27.75 12.12
CA TYR A 581 3.39 -28.62 11.09
C TYR A 581 3.72 -30.10 11.37
N GLU A 582 3.13 -30.63 12.43
CA GLU A 582 3.03 -32.06 12.75
C GLU A 582 1.54 -32.37 12.99
N ASP A 583 1.14 -33.64 12.94
CA ASP A 583 -0.25 -34.14 13.06
C ASP A 583 -1.26 -33.72 11.96
N LEU A 584 -0.99 -34.09 10.70
CA LEU A 584 -2.08 -34.35 9.70
C LEU A 584 -1.59 -35.21 8.52
N SER A 585 -1.33 -36.50 8.77
CA SER A 585 -0.80 -37.45 7.78
C SER A 585 -1.59 -38.76 7.66
N THR A 586 -2.92 -38.73 7.84
CA THR A 586 -3.82 -39.88 7.66
C THR A 586 -5.27 -39.47 7.38
N ALA A 587 -5.61 -39.18 6.11
CA ALA A 587 -6.99 -39.11 5.65
C ALA A 587 -7.14 -39.30 4.13
N ILE A 588 -7.97 -40.29 3.75
CA ILE A 588 -8.76 -40.39 2.50
C ILE A 588 -7.99 -40.31 1.17
N THR A 589 -7.66 -41.50 0.67
CA THR A 589 -7.49 -41.79 -0.76
C THR A 589 -8.83 -42.10 -1.45
N ASN A 590 -8.88 -41.87 -2.78
CA ASN A 590 -9.72 -42.53 -3.81
C ASN A 590 -10.82 -41.70 -4.51
N ASN A 591 -10.74 -41.77 -5.84
CA ASN A 591 -11.77 -41.71 -6.89
C ASN A 591 -12.62 -40.42 -7.02
N VAL A 592 -12.41 -39.54 -8.01
CA VAL A 592 -12.49 -39.68 -9.50
C VAL A 592 -13.91 -39.50 -10.05
N HIS A 593 -14.11 -38.44 -10.83
CA HIS A 593 -14.61 -38.51 -12.22
C HIS A 593 -14.19 -37.24 -13.01
N ARG A 594 -14.25 -37.27 -14.35
CA ARG A 594 -13.73 -36.23 -15.27
C ARG A 594 -14.85 -35.51 -16.05
N SER A 595 -14.66 -34.21 -16.24
CA SER A 595 -14.95 -33.42 -17.46
C SER A 595 -14.11 -32.13 -17.36
N THR A 596 -13.37 -31.56 -18.33
CA THR A 596 -13.38 -31.50 -19.81
C THR A 596 -14.62 -30.79 -20.39
N SER A 597 -14.52 -29.67 -21.10
CA SER A 597 -13.38 -29.10 -21.85
C SER A 597 -13.34 -27.56 -21.95
N ASP A 598 -12.17 -27.08 -22.39
CA ASP A 598 -11.79 -25.78 -22.98
C ASP A 598 -12.67 -25.29 -24.17
N PRO A 599 -12.39 -24.16 -24.88
CA PRO A 599 -11.25 -23.20 -24.76
C PRO A 599 -11.54 -21.68 -24.85
N SER A 600 -10.46 -20.90 -24.60
CA SER A 600 -10.06 -19.63 -25.26
C SER A 600 -10.74 -18.29 -24.96
N PHE A 601 -9.91 -17.23 -24.95
CA PHE A 601 -10.02 -16.07 -25.86
C PHE A 601 -8.68 -15.33 -25.96
N THR A 602 -8.38 -14.69 -27.10
CA THR A 602 -7.11 -14.01 -27.40
C THR A 602 -7.28 -12.49 -27.59
N ASP A 603 -6.22 -11.74 -27.24
CA ASP A 603 -5.81 -10.44 -27.77
C ASP A 603 -6.85 -9.32 -28.01
N SER A 604 -6.88 -8.41 -27.03
CA SER A 604 -7.07 -6.94 -27.13
C SER A 604 -7.72 -6.31 -28.38
N LEU A 605 -8.76 -5.50 -28.15
CA LEU A 605 -8.91 -4.11 -28.68
C LEU A 605 -9.99 -3.36 -27.83
N PRO A 606 -10.47 -2.13 -28.14
CA PRO A 606 -10.72 -1.10 -27.12
C PRO A 606 -12.08 -1.16 -26.44
N ILE A 607 -12.22 -0.41 -25.33
CA ILE A 607 -13.49 -0.23 -24.60
C ILE A 607 -14.14 1.09 -25.05
N GLU A 608 -15.05 1.02 -26.01
CA GLU A 608 -16.11 2.03 -26.15
C GLU A 608 -17.39 1.52 -25.48
N SER A 609 -18.01 2.39 -24.69
CA SER A 609 -19.32 2.15 -24.10
C SER A 609 -20.42 2.54 -25.06
N LEU A 610 -21.42 1.67 -25.30
CA LEU A 610 -22.74 2.13 -25.74
C LEU A 610 -23.86 1.12 -25.43
N SER A 611 -25.05 1.67 -25.21
CA SER A 611 -26.30 0.95 -24.95
C SER A 611 -26.90 0.35 -26.22
N ILE A 612 -27.56 -0.81 -26.12
CA ILE A 612 -28.36 -1.38 -27.21
C ILE A 612 -29.80 -1.63 -26.76
N GLN A 613 -30.75 -1.03 -27.49
CA GLN A 613 -32.18 -1.39 -27.45
C GLN A 613 -32.47 -2.52 -28.46
N ILE A 614 -33.61 -3.19 -28.28
CA ILE A 614 -33.90 -4.50 -28.89
C ILE A 614 -34.68 -4.35 -30.22
N ARG A 615 -34.13 -4.83 -31.36
CA ARG A 615 -34.83 -5.74 -32.31
C ARG A 615 -34.08 -6.20 -33.59
N SER A 616 -34.13 -7.52 -33.81
CA SER A 616 -34.29 -8.30 -35.07
C SER A 616 -33.53 -7.98 -36.38
N ASN A 617 -32.76 -9.00 -36.85
CA ASN A 617 -32.57 -9.60 -38.20
C ASN A 617 -32.88 -8.78 -39.49
N HIS A 618 -32.15 -8.90 -40.62
CA HIS A 618 -31.68 -10.11 -41.31
C HIS A 618 -30.56 -9.88 -42.37
N ASN A 619 -29.72 -10.90 -42.60
CA ASN A 619 -29.16 -11.41 -43.88
C ASN A 619 -28.19 -10.60 -44.83
N ASN A 620 -26.98 -11.19 -45.01
CA ASN A 620 -26.32 -11.61 -46.28
C ASN A 620 -25.20 -10.79 -47.01
N SER A 621 -24.14 -11.56 -47.36
CA SER A 621 -23.25 -11.55 -48.56
C SER A 621 -22.29 -10.36 -48.90
N LEU A 622 -21.00 -10.51 -48.54
CA LEU A 622 -19.84 -10.86 -49.41
C LEU A 622 -19.82 -10.45 -50.93
N PRO A 623 -18.64 -10.26 -51.59
CA PRO A 623 -17.32 -9.77 -51.10
C PRO A 623 -16.40 -9.02 -52.15
N TYR A 624 -15.09 -8.85 -51.80
CA TYR A 624 -13.84 -8.85 -52.64
C TYR A 624 -13.12 -7.55 -53.15
N GLN A 625 -11.92 -7.32 -52.56
CA GLN A 625 -10.57 -7.11 -53.19
C GLN A 625 -10.00 -5.77 -53.81
N ILE A 626 -8.78 -5.42 -53.33
CA ILE A 626 -7.49 -5.11 -54.06
C ILE A 626 -6.96 -3.67 -54.36
N HIS A 627 -5.78 -3.36 -53.76
CA HIS A 627 -4.54 -2.62 -54.21
C HIS A 627 -4.36 -1.08 -54.43
N SER A 628 -3.33 -0.55 -53.73
CA SER A 628 -2.08 0.14 -54.21
C SER A 628 -1.94 1.64 -54.63
N GLN A 629 -1.03 2.34 -53.90
CA GLN A 629 0.14 3.16 -54.35
C GLN A 629 0.09 4.64 -54.89
N TYR A 630 0.88 5.52 -54.22
CA TYR A 630 1.91 6.49 -54.71
C TYR A 630 1.64 7.97 -55.23
N ASN A 631 2.34 8.93 -54.58
CA ASN A 631 3.16 10.08 -55.09
C ASN A 631 2.65 11.52 -55.49
N ARG A 632 3.28 12.55 -54.85
CA ARG A 632 4.00 13.79 -55.36
C ARG A 632 3.34 15.14 -55.83
N SER A 633 3.52 16.19 -54.98
CA SER A 633 4.37 17.44 -55.14
C SER A 633 3.97 18.76 -55.91
N LEU A 634 4.33 19.94 -55.28
CA LEU A 634 4.77 21.29 -55.83
C LEU A 634 3.70 22.36 -56.28
N ASN A 635 3.86 23.73 -56.27
CA ASN A 635 4.87 24.72 -55.77
C ASN A 635 4.40 26.24 -55.68
N SER A 636 5.20 27.11 -55.02
CA SER A 636 5.60 28.56 -55.29
C SER A 636 4.73 29.86 -55.16
N THR A 637 5.25 30.84 -54.34
CA THR A 637 5.37 32.35 -54.48
C THR A 637 4.15 33.34 -54.39
N SER A 638 4.23 34.66 -54.03
CA SER A 638 5.20 35.55 -53.27
C SER A 638 4.74 37.05 -53.04
N THR A 639 5.54 37.86 -52.30
CA THR A 639 5.82 39.35 -52.34
C THR A 639 4.93 40.48 -51.69
N ASN A 640 5.54 41.24 -50.73
CA ASN A 640 5.43 42.70 -50.40
C ASN A 640 4.13 43.28 -49.75
N SER A 641 4.00 44.50 -49.14
CA SER A 641 4.82 45.56 -48.42
C SER A 641 3.85 46.71 -47.92
N LEU A 642 4.09 47.83 -47.17
CA LEU A 642 5.22 48.57 -46.50
C LEU A 642 4.65 49.71 -45.54
N PHE A 643 5.52 50.56 -44.92
CA PHE A 643 5.31 51.87 -44.21
C PHE A 643 4.80 51.99 -42.73
N GLY A 644 5.26 53.07 -42.04
CA GLY A 644 5.10 53.48 -40.61
C GLY A 644 5.78 54.86 -40.38
N PRO A 645 6.31 55.28 -39.18
CA PRO A 645 6.31 54.74 -37.81
C PRO A 645 5.44 55.62 -36.82
N PRO A 646 5.86 56.46 -35.80
CA PRO A 646 7.15 56.86 -35.18
C PRO A 646 7.26 56.58 -33.63
N HIS A 647 7.68 57.55 -32.78
CA HIS A 647 8.13 57.38 -31.36
C HIS A 647 7.86 58.60 -30.43
N HIS A 648 7.83 58.43 -29.08
CA HIS A 648 8.97 58.78 -28.17
C HIS A 648 8.77 58.53 -26.65
N LEU A 649 9.80 58.89 -25.84
CA LEU A 649 10.06 58.56 -24.43
C LEU A 649 9.16 59.29 -23.40
N GLY A 650 9.17 58.82 -22.13
CA GLY A 650 8.53 59.46 -20.96
C GLY A 650 9.51 59.97 -19.89
N THR A 651 9.00 60.45 -18.75
CA THR A 651 9.79 60.97 -17.60
C THR A 651 8.99 60.98 -16.28
N LEU A 652 9.65 61.36 -15.18
CA LEU A 652 9.12 61.42 -13.81
C LEU A 652 8.60 62.81 -13.39
N ASN A 653 7.85 62.83 -12.27
CA ASN A 653 7.69 63.90 -11.27
C ASN A 653 6.68 65.07 -11.42
N ASP A 654 6.04 65.34 -10.27
CA ASP A 654 5.72 66.64 -9.64
C ASP A 654 4.58 67.59 -10.11
N SER A 655 3.44 67.48 -9.40
CA SER A 655 3.06 68.42 -8.30
C SER A 655 1.82 69.35 -8.42
N HIS A 656 1.14 69.53 -7.27
CA HIS A 656 0.43 70.74 -6.76
C HIS A 656 -0.75 71.38 -7.57
N HIS A 657 -1.81 71.99 -6.98
CA HIS A 657 -2.27 72.13 -5.57
C HIS A 657 -3.76 72.60 -5.49
N ASN A 658 -4.24 72.85 -4.25
CA ASN A 658 -5.32 73.77 -3.82
C ASN A 658 -6.81 73.34 -3.90
N VAL A 659 -7.70 73.68 -2.93
CA VAL A 659 -7.50 74.20 -1.54
C VAL A 659 -8.77 74.00 -0.68
N THR A 660 -8.71 74.30 0.63
CA THR A 660 -9.76 74.22 1.69
C THR A 660 -10.09 72.83 2.25
N ASN A 661 -10.54 72.65 3.51
CA ASN A 661 -10.27 73.30 4.83
C ASN A 661 -11.01 72.48 5.93
N ASN A 662 -10.66 72.47 7.23
CA ASN A 662 -9.47 72.91 7.99
C ASN A 662 -9.52 72.27 9.40
N SER A 663 -8.36 72.07 10.06
CA SER A 663 -8.19 71.89 11.52
C SER A 663 -8.83 70.62 12.15
N ASN A 664 -8.65 70.21 13.41
CA ASN A 664 -7.58 70.23 14.45
C ASN A 664 -8.08 69.30 15.60
N THR A 665 -7.35 68.65 16.52
CA THR A 665 -5.92 68.33 16.83
C THR A 665 -5.96 67.21 17.94
N ASN A 666 -4.91 66.53 18.42
CA ASN A 666 -3.46 66.73 18.34
C ASN A 666 -2.62 65.43 18.53
N GLN A 667 -1.33 65.52 18.18
CA GLN A 667 -0.06 65.08 18.85
C GLN A 667 -0.05 64.12 20.07
N ILE A 668 1.02 63.37 20.41
CA ILE A 668 2.48 63.53 20.10
C ILE A 668 3.25 62.16 20.03
N SER A 669 4.57 62.18 19.81
CA SER A 669 5.42 61.02 19.41
C SER A 669 6.53 60.62 20.43
N LEU A 670 7.22 59.49 20.15
CA LEU A 670 8.63 59.15 20.51
C LEU A 670 8.93 58.53 21.92
N PRO A 671 10.13 57.91 22.18
CA PRO A 671 10.21 56.53 22.74
C PRO A 671 11.13 56.37 23.99
N LEU A 672 11.43 55.12 24.43
CA LEU A 672 12.77 54.63 24.89
C LEU A 672 12.78 53.17 25.43
N ASN A 673 13.98 52.59 25.62
CA ASN A 673 14.25 51.27 26.21
C ASN A 673 14.54 51.35 27.74
N ASN A 674 14.23 50.29 28.51
CA ASN A 674 15.26 49.44 29.18
C ASN A 674 14.73 48.37 30.16
N SER A 675 15.60 47.37 30.42
CA SER A 675 15.61 46.34 31.49
C SER A 675 15.44 46.90 32.92
N PRO A 676 15.16 46.13 34.02
CA PRO A 676 15.47 44.68 34.17
C PRO A 676 14.54 43.79 35.06
N ASP A 677 14.96 42.52 35.16
CA ASP A 677 14.95 41.61 36.34
C ASP A 677 13.70 40.90 36.92
N ASN A 678 13.86 39.56 37.01
CA ASN A 678 13.53 38.62 38.09
C ASN A 678 12.19 38.66 38.90
N ARG A 679 11.37 37.62 38.62
CA ARG A 679 10.84 36.59 39.57
C ARG A 679 9.95 36.97 40.79
N ILE A 680 8.82 36.21 40.87
CA ILE A 680 8.16 35.58 42.06
C ILE A 680 6.85 36.19 42.67
N ARG A 681 5.76 35.41 42.49
CA ARG A 681 4.57 35.13 43.37
C ARG A 681 3.39 36.12 43.61
N GLN A 682 2.21 35.59 43.24
CA GLN A 682 0.96 35.40 44.03
C GLN A 682 -0.13 36.48 44.20
N GLN A 683 -1.38 35.98 44.13
CA GLN A 683 -2.65 36.48 44.70
C GLN A 683 -3.24 37.80 44.11
N SER A 684 -4.56 38.03 44.12
CA SER A 684 -5.74 37.17 44.41
C SER A 684 -7.02 37.77 43.79
N PHE A 685 -8.08 36.97 43.64
CA PHE A 685 -9.42 37.44 43.25
C PHE A 685 -10.17 38.11 44.42
N THR A 686 -11.07 39.05 44.10
CA THR A 686 -12.14 39.53 44.98
C THR A 686 -13.49 38.93 44.60
N THR A 687 -14.39 38.84 45.57
CA THR A 687 -15.78 38.36 45.45
C THR A 687 -16.77 39.50 45.51
N ASP A 688 -18.00 39.30 45.01
CA ASP A 688 -19.19 39.93 45.60
C ASP A 688 -20.41 39.01 45.41
N ASP A 689 -21.40 39.14 46.31
CA ASP A 689 -22.48 38.16 46.52
C ASP A 689 -23.88 38.66 46.07
N SER A 690 -24.77 37.71 45.72
CA SER A 690 -26.22 37.85 45.96
C SER A 690 -26.96 36.53 45.69
N SER A 691 -27.97 36.21 46.53
CA SER A 691 -28.63 34.90 46.55
C SER A 691 -30.16 34.98 46.52
N PRO A 692 -30.81 34.17 45.67
CA PRO A 692 -32.06 33.46 46.02
C PRO A 692 -32.07 32.01 45.48
N ASP A 693 -32.96 31.09 45.86
CA ASP A 693 -33.75 30.87 47.08
C ASP A 693 -33.97 29.33 47.17
N ILE A 694 -33.98 28.75 48.37
CA ILE A 694 -33.89 27.30 48.56
C ILE A 694 -35.23 26.57 48.30
N THR A 695 -36.35 27.28 48.34
CA THR A 695 -37.71 26.71 48.35
C THR A 695 -38.10 25.95 47.06
N GLN A 696 -37.47 26.25 45.92
CA GLN A 696 -37.77 25.61 44.62
C GLN A 696 -37.23 24.17 44.50
N LEU A 697 -36.15 23.81 45.20
CA LEU A 697 -35.42 22.56 44.96
C LEU A 697 -36.06 21.31 45.60
N ALA A 698 -37.02 21.48 46.52
CA ALA A 698 -37.71 20.38 47.18
C ALA A 698 -38.76 19.70 46.28
N LEU A 699 -39.42 20.44 45.39
CA LEU A 699 -40.55 19.95 44.59
C LEU A 699 -40.12 19.14 43.34
N SER A 700 -38.88 19.29 42.88
CA SER A 700 -38.35 18.56 41.72
C SER A 700 -38.04 17.09 42.04
N PHE A 701 -37.51 16.79 43.23
CA PHE A 701 -37.14 15.43 43.62
C PHE A 701 -38.35 14.49 43.79
N GLN A 702 -39.48 14.99 44.29
CA GLN A 702 -40.65 14.14 44.57
C GLN A 702 -41.32 13.58 43.30
N ARG A 703 -41.11 14.21 42.12
CA ARG A 703 -41.61 13.71 40.83
C ARG A 703 -40.75 12.61 40.19
N PHE A 704 -39.49 12.44 40.63
CA PHE A 704 -38.59 11.46 40.00
C PHE A 704 -38.74 10.03 40.56
N SER A 705 -39.19 9.87 41.82
CA SER A 705 -39.31 8.56 42.46
C SER A 705 -40.53 7.71 42.04
N LEU A 706 -41.55 8.30 41.39
CA LEU A 706 -42.81 7.60 41.08
C LEU A 706 -42.83 6.83 39.76
N ASN A 707 -41.74 6.83 38.97
CA ASN A 707 -41.72 6.20 37.65
C ASN A 707 -40.86 4.93 37.52
N LEU A 708 -40.20 4.47 38.61
CA LEU A 708 -39.46 3.20 38.60
C LEU A 708 -40.29 2.00 39.10
N SER A 709 -41.26 2.22 39.99
CA SER A 709 -42.06 1.14 40.61
C SER A 709 -42.96 0.37 39.64
N SER A 710 -43.31 0.96 38.49
CA SER A 710 -44.19 0.34 37.49
C SER A 710 -43.48 -0.60 36.52
N VAL A 711 -42.15 -0.49 36.39
CA VAL A 711 -41.36 -1.29 35.43
C VAL A 711 -40.94 -2.63 36.04
N ASP A 712 -40.59 -2.62 37.33
CA ASP A 712 -40.00 -3.78 38.03
C ASP A 712 -41.00 -4.95 38.22
N ASN A 713 -42.31 -4.66 38.23
CA ASN A 713 -43.36 -5.68 38.35
C ASN A 713 -43.64 -6.43 37.04
N ILE A 714 -43.38 -5.83 35.87
CA ILE A 714 -43.61 -6.47 34.56
C ILE A 714 -42.49 -7.47 34.23
N LEU A 715 -41.27 -7.22 34.70
CA LEU A 715 -40.11 -8.07 34.41
C LEU A 715 -40.02 -9.35 35.28
N ARG A 716 -40.84 -9.48 36.34
CA ARG A 716 -40.78 -10.62 37.27
C ARG A 716 -41.64 -11.83 36.90
N THR A 717 -42.54 -11.72 35.91
CA THR A 717 -43.47 -12.81 35.52
C THR A 717 -43.00 -13.62 34.31
N MET A 718 -41.96 -13.19 33.58
CA MET A 718 -41.53 -13.78 32.30
C MET A 718 -40.10 -14.38 32.35
N SER A 719 -39.82 -15.26 33.32
CA SER A 719 -38.58 -16.08 33.33
C SER A 719 -38.63 -17.27 34.30
N ARG A 720 -39.02 -18.47 33.80
CA ARG A 720 -38.65 -19.79 34.38
C ARG A 720 -39.13 -20.98 33.52
N PRO A 721 -38.26 -21.62 32.72
CA PRO A 721 -38.50 -22.97 32.23
C PRO A 721 -37.93 -23.99 33.25
N ARG A 722 -38.78 -24.86 33.80
CA ARG A 722 -38.34 -26.09 34.49
C ARG A 722 -38.62 -27.30 33.60
N LYS A 723 -37.59 -28.12 33.35
CA LYS A 723 -37.77 -29.48 32.82
C LYS A 723 -38.49 -30.32 33.87
N HIS A 724 -39.37 -31.23 33.47
CA HIS A 724 -39.46 -32.59 33.99
C HIS A 724 -40.20 -33.50 33.00
N THR A 725 -40.21 -34.80 33.28
CA THR A 725 -40.49 -35.90 32.34
C THR A 725 -41.91 -36.47 32.48
N ASN A 726 -42.32 -37.22 31.44
CA ASN A 726 -43.63 -37.86 31.28
C ASN A 726 -44.16 -38.62 32.51
N SER A 727 -45.45 -38.45 32.81
CA SER A 727 -46.35 -39.58 33.10
C SER A 727 -47.82 -39.21 32.88
N THR A 728 -48.57 -40.18 32.36
CA THR A 728 -50.03 -40.25 32.12
C THR A 728 -50.93 -39.70 33.24
N SER A 729 -52.03 -39.03 32.87
CA SER A 729 -53.41 -39.60 32.95
C SER A 729 -54.49 -38.55 32.66
N SER A 730 -55.73 -39.02 32.44
CA SER A 730 -56.91 -38.22 32.07
C SER A 730 -57.85 -37.96 33.24
N THR A 731 -58.56 -36.82 33.22
CA THR A 731 -60.00 -36.73 33.61
C THR A 731 -60.59 -35.38 33.17
N THR A 732 -61.90 -35.19 33.36
CA THR A 732 -62.76 -34.22 32.66
C THR A 732 -63.57 -33.30 33.59
N SER A 733 -64.27 -32.32 33.00
CA SER A 733 -65.32 -31.46 33.60
C SER A 733 -64.82 -30.30 34.52
N SER A 734 -65.52 -29.16 34.67
CA SER A 734 -66.81 -28.69 34.10
C SER A 734 -66.84 -27.16 33.85
N LEU A 735 -67.93 -26.70 33.21
CA LEU A 735 -68.24 -25.32 32.75
C LEU A 735 -68.55 -24.30 33.86
N SER A 736 -68.71 -23.02 33.45
CA SER A 736 -69.57 -21.95 34.04
C SER A 736 -69.23 -21.45 35.46
N ASP A 737 -69.18 -20.15 35.79
CA ASP A 737 -69.71 -18.93 35.14
C ASP A 737 -68.82 -17.69 35.39
N ALA A 738 -68.82 -16.72 34.45
CA ALA A 738 -68.59 -15.27 34.68
C ALA A 738 -68.51 -14.46 33.35
N TRP A 739 -69.59 -14.40 32.56
CA TRP A 739 -69.66 -13.48 31.40
C TRP A 739 -70.37 -12.17 31.78
N SER A 740 -69.62 -11.09 32.03
CA SER A 740 -70.14 -9.70 31.94
C SER A 740 -69.04 -8.64 32.11
N LEU A 741 -68.58 -8.08 30.97
CA LEU A 741 -68.13 -6.68 30.74
C LEU A 741 -67.12 -6.59 29.57
N THR A 742 -67.50 -7.11 28.40
CA THR A 742 -66.77 -6.90 27.14
C THR A 742 -67.14 -5.56 26.50
N LYS A 743 -66.21 -4.60 26.51
CA LYS A 743 -66.13 -3.55 25.48
C LYS A 743 -64.71 -2.98 25.32
N ILE A 744 -63.72 -3.88 25.21
CA ILE A 744 -62.43 -3.56 24.61
C ILE A 744 -62.57 -3.76 23.09
N ASN A 745 -61.97 -2.86 22.30
CA ASN A 745 -62.04 -2.91 20.84
C ASN A 745 -61.41 -4.17 20.27
N SER A 746 -61.83 -4.53 19.04
CA SER A 746 -61.32 -5.68 18.28
C SER A 746 -59.79 -5.75 18.29
N TYR A 747 -59.26 -6.82 18.87
CA TYR A 747 -57.83 -7.05 19.03
C TYR A 747 -57.20 -7.45 17.68
N ASP A 748 -56.75 -6.48 16.90
CA ASP A 748 -56.09 -6.73 15.61
C ASP A 748 -54.67 -7.32 15.83
N PRO A 749 -54.39 -8.56 15.38
CA PRO A 749 -53.05 -9.13 15.44
C PRO A 749 -52.05 -8.30 14.64
N ASN A 750 -52.47 -7.67 13.53
CA ASN A 750 -51.61 -6.91 12.64
C ASN A 750 -51.10 -5.63 13.32
N GLN A 751 -51.93 -4.89 14.07
CA GLN A 751 -51.48 -3.77 14.91
C GLN A 751 -50.41 -4.22 15.93
N THR A 752 -50.64 -5.33 16.63
CA THR A 752 -49.68 -5.84 17.62
C THR A 752 -48.35 -6.24 16.96
N GLN A 753 -48.42 -6.91 15.81
CA GLN A 753 -47.25 -7.33 15.04
C GLN A 753 -46.48 -6.13 14.45
N ARG A 754 -47.18 -5.14 13.88
CA ARG A 754 -46.60 -3.88 13.38
C ARG A 754 -45.93 -3.09 14.51
N MET A 755 -46.55 -2.99 15.69
CA MET A 755 -45.97 -2.31 16.84
C MET A 755 -44.70 -3.03 17.34
N MET A 756 -44.72 -4.36 17.41
CA MET A 756 -43.54 -5.17 17.74
C MET A 756 -42.40 -4.97 16.73
N GLN A 757 -42.70 -4.99 15.43
CA GLN A 757 -41.75 -4.71 14.34
C GLN A 757 -41.17 -3.29 14.43
N HIS A 758 -41.99 -2.29 14.71
CA HIS A 758 -41.53 -0.90 14.85
C HIS A 758 -40.58 -0.72 16.06
N LEU A 759 -40.85 -1.44 17.15
CA LEU A 759 -40.02 -1.46 18.36
C LEU A 759 -38.69 -2.22 18.18
N THR A 760 -38.63 -3.27 17.36
CA THR A 760 -37.36 -3.92 17.00
C THR A 760 -36.56 -3.07 16.02
N SER A 761 -37.19 -2.50 14.97
CA SER A 761 -36.53 -1.58 14.04
C SER A 761 -35.90 -0.39 14.76
N ASN A 762 -36.62 0.28 15.67
CA ASN A 762 -36.08 1.41 16.43
C ASN A 762 -34.87 1.02 17.31
N LYS A 763 -34.84 -0.22 17.85
CA LYS A 763 -33.66 -0.75 18.57
C LYS A 763 -32.49 -1.01 17.61
N ILE A 764 -32.74 -1.54 16.42
CA ILE A 764 -31.74 -1.81 15.39
C ILE A 764 -31.12 -0.48 14.89
N MET A 765 -31.93 0.52 14.51
CA MET A 765 -31.41 1.84 14.11
C MET A 765 -30.51 2.46 15.18
N LYS A 766 -30.91 2.38 16.46
CA LYS A 766 -30.13 2.91 17.59
C LYS A 766 -28.82 2.13 17.86
N LEU A 767 -28.71 0.87 17.41
CA LEU A 767 -27.46 0.10 17.42
C LEU A 767 -26.57 0.41 16.21
N ILE A 768 -27.16 0.68 15.05
CA ILE A 768 -26.45 1.09 13.83
C ILE A 768 -25.77 2.45 14.06
N ARG A 769 -26.49 3.49 14.47
CA ARG A 769 -25.93 4.86 14.63
C ARG A 769 -24.75 4.91 15.59
N LYS A 770 -24.79 4.14 16.69
CA LYS A 770 -23.66 4.02 17.62
C LYS A 770 -22.36 3.54 16.97
N ARG A 771 -22.45 2.82 15.85
CA ARG A 771 -21.35 2.28 15.04
C ARG A 771 -21.04 3.12 13.78
N ILE A 772 -21.71 4.26 13.57
CA ILE A 772 -21.39 5.23 12.52
C ILE A 772 -20.66 6.41 13.15
N ASP A 773 -19.71 6.99 12.44
CA ASP A 773 -18.79 8.01 12.93
C ASP A 773 -19.14 9.41 12.42
N THR A 774 -18.47 10.43 12.97
CA THR A 774 -18.72 11.86 12.67
C THR A 774 -18.38 12.29 11.23
N ASP A 775 -17.64 11.46 10.49
CA ASP A 775 -17.35 11.59 9.05
C ASP A 775 -18.26 10.69 8.16
N GLY A 776 -19.31 10.14 8.76
CA GLY A 776 -20.30 9.28 8.11
C GLY A 776 -19.82 7.85 7.84
N LEU A 777 -18.55 7.51 8.10
CA LEU A 777 -18.02 6.15 7.92
C LEU A 777 -18.43 5.22 9.07
N THR A 778 -18.25 3.91 8.90
CA THR A 778 -18.38 2.94 10.00
C THR A 778 -17.23 3.09 10.99
N LYS A 779 -17.53 3.25 12.28
CA LYS A 779 -16.55 3.27 13.37
C LYS A 779 -15.77 1.95 13.40
N ILE A 780 -14.45 2.05 13.34
CA ILE A 780 -13.54 0.90 13.43
C ILE A 780 -13.24 0.63 14.92
N PRO A 781 -13.55 -0.56 15.48
CA PRO A 781 -13.44 -0.77 16.92
C PRO A 781 -12.00 -1.07 17.37
N ASP A 782 -11.25 -0.01 17.70
CA ASP A 782 -10.00 -0.14 18.45
C ASP A 782 -10.30 -0.49 19.92
N GLN A 783 -10.14 -1.78 20.26
CA GLN A 783 -10.36 -2.29 21.63
C GLN A 783 -9.31 -1.81 22.64
N ILE A 784 -8.12 -1.38 22.19
CA ILE A 784 -7.02 -0.94 23.05
C ILE A 784 -7.25 0.51 23.45
N THR A 785 -7.40 1.41 22.47
CA THR A 785 -7.66 2.84 22.72
C THR A 785 -9.02 3.04 23.39
N SER A 786 -10.06 2.26 23.02
CA SER A 786 -11.35 2.31 23.73
C SER A 786 -11.21 1.98 25.22
N ARG A 787 -10.47 0.92 25.59
CA ARG A 787 -10.23 0.54 26.98
C ARG A 787 -9.35 1.54 27.74
N MET A 788 -8.42 2.22 27.06
CA MET A 788 -7.63 3.27 27.70
C MET A 788 -8.45 4.55 27.92
N LEU A 789 -9.26 4.98 26.96
CA LEU A 789 -10.20 6.10 27.13
C LEU A 789 -11.33 5.80 28.14
N GLU A 790 -11.72 4.54 28.29
CA GLU A 790 -12.65 4.08 29.34
C GLU A 790 -11.99 4.16 30.73
N LYS A 791 -10.74 3.69 30.87
CA LYS A 791 -9.95 3.87 32.11
C LYS A 791 -9.71 5.34 32.43
N GLU A 792 -9.35 6.17 31.45
CA GLU A 792 -9.14 7.61 31.64
C GLU A 792 -10.43 8.26 32.19
N ARG A 793 -11.58 8.04 31.54
CA ARG A 793 -12.88 8.53 32.04
C ARG A 793 -13.20 8.02 33.45
N THR A 794 -12.92 6.75 33.75
CA THR A 794 -13.10 6.18 35.09
C THR A 794 -12.23 6.88 36.13
N TYR A 795 -10.98 7.22 35.80
CA TYR A 795 -10.10 7.97 36.71
C TYR A 795 -10.52 9.44 36.85
N GLN A 796 -10.93 10.11 35.77
CA GLN A 796 -11.44 11.48 35.83
C GLN A 796 -12.70 11.57 36.70
N GLN A 797 -13.67 10.65 36.56
CA GLN A 797 -14.84 10.57 37.44
C GLN A 797 -14.46 10.35 38.92
N ARG A 798 -13.42 9.56 39.20
CA ARG A 798 -12.91 9.39 40.57
C ARG A 798 -12.25 10.68 41.10
N ILE A 799 -11.51 11.40 40.27
CA ILE A 799 -10.90 12.69 40.62
C ILE A 799 -11.99 13.74 40.88
N GLU A 800 -13.04 13.80 40.06
CA GLU A 800 -14.15 14.73 40.24
C GLU A 800 -14.95 14.41 41.51
N ASN A 801 -15.23 13.13 41.78
CA ASN A 801 -15.84 12.70 43.03
C ASN A 801 -14.97 13.03 44.25
N LEU A 802 -13.65 12.83 44.18
CA LEU A 802 -12.72 13.18 45.27
C LEU A 802 -12.62 14.69 45.50
N ARG A 803 -12.66 15.50 44.43
CA ARG A 803 -12.76 16.96 44.51
C ARG A 803 -14.05 17.39 45.19
N GLU A 804 -15.18 16.78 44.83
CA GLU A 804 -16.48 17.13 45.42
C GLU A 804 -16.57 16.72 46.90
N HIS A 805 -16.07 15.54 47.28
CA HIS A 805 -15.90 15.20 48.71
C HIS A 805 -14.97 16.18 49.42
N GLY A 806 -13.91 16.67 48.75
CA GLY A 806 -13.03 17.73 49.26
C GLY A 806 -13.77 19.05 49.50
N ARG A 807 -14.60 19.51 48.55
CA ARG A 807 -15.47 20.70 48.69
C ARG A 807 -16.49 20.53 49.81
N GLN A 808 -17.10 19.35 49.94
CA GLN A 808 -18.04 19.02 51.02
C GLN A 808 -17.35 19.02 52.38
N MET A 809 -16.14 18.46 52.48
CA MET A 809 -15.35 18.48 53.72
C MET A 809 -14.90 19.90 54.09
N GLN A 810 -14.48 20.72 53.12
CA GLN A 810 -14.18 22.14 53.34
C GLN A 810 -15.40 22.91 53.83
N ARG A 811 -16.58 22.72 53.22
CA ARG A 811 -17.85 23.31 53.69
C ARG A 811 -18.18 22.86 55.11
N PHE A 812 -18.05 21.58 55.43
CA PHE A 812 -18.29 21.04 56.77
C PHE A 812 -17.35 21.64 57.83
N VAL A 813 -16.06 21.76 57.52
CA VAL A 813 -15.08 22.44 58.38
C VAL A 813 -15.43 23.93 58.55
N TYR A 814 -15.84 24.63 57.50
CA TYR A 814 -16.29 26.02 57.58
C TYR A 814 -17.53 26.17 58.49
N THR A 815 -18.49 25.26 58.40
CA THR A 815 -19.65 25.20 59.29
C THR A 815 -19.23 24.96 60.74
N LEU A 816 -18.28 24.05 61.01
CA LEU A 816 -17.75 23.81 62.36
C LEU A 816 -16.99 25.02 62.92
N ILE A 817 -16.25 25.77 62.09
CA ILE A 817 -15.59 27.01 62.49
C ILE A 817 -16.65 28.09 62.84
N ASN A 818 -17.69 28.25 62.03
CA ASN A 818 -18.78 29.19 62.32
C ASN A 818 -19.62 28.79 63.56
N ILE A 819 -19.76 27.50 63.84
CA ILE A 819 -20.39 27.01 65.09
C ILE A 819 -19.51 27.32 66.30
N SER A 820 -18.20 27.07 66.21
CA SER A 820 -17.27 27.32 67.33
C SER A 820 -16.98 28.80 67.58
N HIS A 821 -17.02 29.66 66.56
CA HIS A 821 -17.01 31.13 66.75
C HIS A 821 -18.29 31.68 67.39
N ASN A 822 -19.41 30.95 67.35
CA ASN A 822 -20.63 31.30 68.09
C ASN A 822 -20.65 30.79 69.55
N GLN A 823 -19.58 30.14 70.04
CA GLN A 823 -19.52 29.58 71.40
C GLN A 823 -18.19 29.85 72.13
N VAL A 824 -17.74 31.11 72.17
CA VAL A 824 -16.69 31.56 73.10
C VAL A 824 -17.06 32.88 73.78
N TYR A 825 -17.74 32.79 74.93
CA TYR A 825 -17.76 33.83 75.96
C TYR A 825 -17.94 33.18 77.35
N ASN A 826 -16.97 33.42 78.25
CA ASN A 826 -16.89 32.92 79.64
C ASN A 826 -16.68 31.38 79.73
N ILE A 827 -16.05 30.76 80.74
CA ILE A 827 -15.60 31.18 82.09
C ILE A 827 -14.15 30.69 82.35
N SER A 828 -13.48 31.25 83.37
CA SER A 828 -12.20 30.82 83.97
C SER A 828 -12.23 31.20 85.48
N PRO A 829 -11.41 30.65 86.42
CA PRO A 829 -10.44 29.54 86.39
C PRO A 829 -10.57 28.49 87.55
N CYS A 830 -9.62 27.53 87.60
CA CYS A 830 -8.93 26.99 88.81
C CYS A 830 -9.33 25.64 89.49
N MET A 831 -8.27 24.80 89.64
CA MET A 831 -7.94 23.79 90.67
C MET A 831 -8.69 22.44 90.84
N ASP A 832 -7.93 21.38 90.55
CA ASP A 832 -7.65 20.17 91.35
C ASP A 832 -8.77 19.23 91.86
N ALA A 833 -8.98 18.13 91.13
CA ALA A 833 -8.84 16.77 91.71
C ALA A 833 -8.77 15.64 90.64
N ARG A 834 -7.73 14.79 90.74
CA ARG A 834 -7.56 13.46 90.12
C ARG A 834 -7.37 13.39 88.58
N SER A 835 -6.76 12.27 88.15
CA SER A 835 -6.39 11.92 86.75
C SER A 835 -5.57 12.98 86.00
N GLN A 836 -4.28 13.08 86.35
CA GLN A 836 -3.28 13.79 85.56
C GLN A 836 -2.91 13.02 84.28
N SER A 837 -2.80 13.74 83.16
CA SER A 837 -1.78 13.46 82.13
C SER A 837 -0.99 14.75 81.89
N ASN A 838 0.30 14.72 82.24
CA ASN A 838 1.12 15.92 82.26
C ASN A 838 1.56 16.35 80.86
N ILE A 839 1.62 17.66 80.60
CA ILE A 839 2.46 18.20 79.54
C ILE A 839 3.90 18.20 80.08
N ASN A 840 4.76 17.30 79.59
CA ASN A 840 6.21 17.49 79.51
C ASN A 840 6.91 16.32 78.78
N SER A 841 7.06 16.46 77.46
CA SER A 841 8.21 15.88 76.73
C SER A 841 8.45 16.66 75.43
N ILE A 842 9.41 17.59 75.47
CA ILE A 842 10.16 17.93 74.26
C ILE A 842 11.18 16.79 74.09
N GLU A 843 10.81 15.77 73.31
CA GLU A 843 11.78 14.76 72.86
C GLU A 843 11.76 14.61 71.34
N THR A 844 12.91 14.93 70.76
CA THR A 844 13.30 14.56 69.41
C THR A 844 13.59 13.05 69.34
N LEU A 845 12.79 12.30 68.59
CA LEU A 845 13.08 10.93 68.14
C LEU A 845 12.57 10.83 66.68
N SER A 846 13.37 10.93 65.62
CA SER A 846 14.59 10.19 65.25
C SER A 846 14.34 8.71 64.97
N CYS A 847 14.45 8.34 63.69
CA CYS A 847 14.79 7.04 63.11
C CYS A 847 14.52 5.71 63.86
N SER A 848 13.87 4.81 63.11
CA SER A 848 14.18 3.36 63.03
C SER A 848 13.69 2.41 64.13
N SER A 849 12.66 1.63 63.79
CA SER A 849 12.48 0.27 64.31
C SER A 849 11.95 -0.68 63.22
N TRP A 850 12.89 -1.30 62.47
CA TRP A 850 12.57 -2.47 61.64
C TRP A 850 12.53 -3.73 62.52
N GLN A 851 11.48 -4.54 62.40
CA GLN A 851 11.51 -6.01 62.58
C GLN A 851 10.26 -6.58 61.88
N LYS A 852 10.41 -7.33 60.78
CA LYS A 852 10.91 -8.72 60.64
C LYS A 852 9.80 -9.74 60.93
N ILE A 853 9.01 -10.02 59.90
CA ILE A 853 8.25 -11.29 59.76
C ILE A 853 9.24 -12.33 59.22
N ASP A 854 9.19 -13.56 59.74
CA ASP A 854 10.25 -14.55 59.52
C ASP A 854 10.12 -15.41 58.25
N ASN A 855 11.26 -15.85 57.74
CA ASN A 855 11.41 -16.51 56.44
C ASN A 855 11.23 -18.04 56.50
N THR A 856 10.02 -18.52 56.82
CA THR A 856 9.69 -19.96 56.81
C THR A 856 8.29 -20.24 56.25
N ASP A 857 8.16 -20.20 54.91
CA ASP A 857 7.49 -21.24 54.09
C ASP A 857 7.28 -20.79 52.63
N ALA A 858 8.40 -20.53 51.96
CA ALA A 858 8.48 -20.39 50.50
C ALA A 858 9.60 -21.30 49.96
N GLY A 859 9.42 -22.62 50.12
CA GLY A 859 10.40 -23.63 49.73
C GLY A 859 10.71 -23.60 48.22
N ILE A 860 11.90 -23.12 47.85
CA ILE A 860 12.29 -22.94 46.45
C ILE A 860 12.60 -24.30 45.81
N THR A 861 11.67 -24.80 44.98
CA THR A 861 11.98 -25.86 44.01
C THR A 861 12.97 -25.32 42.98
N ARG A 862 14.27 -25.61 43.16
CA ARG A 862 15.35 -25.19 42.26
C ARG A 862 15.28 -25.94 40.92
N TRP A 863 14.48 -25.43 40.00
CA TRP A 863 14.78 -25.55 38.57
C TRP A 863 15.86 -24.53 38.23
N LEU A 864 17.01 -24.99 37.73
CA LEU A 864 18.13 -24.14 37.32
C LEU A 864 17.96 -23.78 35.82
N PRO A 865 17.66 -22.52 35.44
CA PRO A 865 17.43 -22.16 34.05
C PRO A 865 18.74 -21.77 33.34
N ASP A 866 18.76 -21.86 32.01
CA ASP A 866 19.97 -21.82 31.16
C ASP A 866 20.91 -20.60 31.34
N PHE A 867 20.45 -19.52 31.98
CA PHE A 867 21.25 -18.31 32.23
C PHE A 867 22.45 -18.51 33.16
N THR A 868 22.61 -19.69 33.79
CA THR A 868 23.81 -20.01 34.59
C THR A 868 25.03 -20.41 33.76
N ALA A 869 24.87 -20.68 32.46
CA ALA A 869 25.99 -20.93 31.56
C ALA A 869 26.77 -19.62 31.28
N GLN A 870 27.93 -19.44 31.90
CA GLN A 870 28.74 -18.23 31.71
C GLN A 870 29.38 -18.13 30.31
N THR A 871 29.46 -19.24 29.57
CA THR A 871 30.03 -19.34 28.21
C THR A 871 29.15 -20.18 27.30
N CYS A 872 29.19 -19.89 25.99
CA CYS A 872 28.55 -20.75 24.98
C CYS A 872 29.32 -22.08 24.84
N HIS A 873 28.62 -23.22 24.89
CA HIS A 873 29.28 -24.54 24.87
C HIS A 873 29.97 -24.89 23.53
N SER A 874 29.54 -24.29 22.40
CA SER A 874 30.13 -24.57 21.06
C SER A 874 31.20 -23.58 20.60
N CYS A 875 31.38 -22.43 21.28
CA CYS A 875 32.39 -21.43 20.89
C CYS A 875 33.09 -20.71 22.07
N HIS A 876 32.77 -21.10 23.31
CA HIS A 876 33.40 -20.68 24.57
C HIS A 876 33.40 -19.16 24.90
N VAL A 877 32.79 -18.31 24.08
CA VAL A 877 32.61 -16.87 24.35
C VAL A 877 31.73 -16.64 25.58
N LYS A 878 32.10 -15.68 26.45
CA LYS A 878 31.39 -15.34 27.70
C LYS A 878 30.15 -14.47 27.47
N PHE A 879 29.08 -14.72 28.24
CA PHE A 879 27.88 -13.89 28.28
C PHE A 879 27.96 -12.82 29.38
N GLN A 880 27.72 -11.55 29.01
CA GLN A 880 27.59 -10.44 29.97
C GLN A 880 26.18 -10.41 30.58
N GLN A 881 26.07 -9.96 31.84
CA GLN A 881 24.95 -10.29 32.72
C GLN A 881 23.76 -9.31 32.65
N TRP A 882 22.56 -9.88 32.45
CA TRP A 882 21.21 -9.50 32.96
C TRP A 882 20.63 -8.07 32.72
N PRO A 883 19.29 -7.90 32.69
CA PRO A 883 18.21 -8.89 32.75
C PRO A 883 17.32 -8.92 31.47
N ILE A 884 17.89 -8.72 30.27
CA ILE A 884 17.22 -9.08 28.99
C ILE A 884 18.17 -9.94 28.15
N SER A 885 17.82 -11.20 27.90
CA SER A 885 18.62 -12.14 27.11
C SER A 885 18.52 -11.87 25.60
N ARG A 886 19.36 -10.93 25.18
CA ARG A 886 20.11 -10.89 23.91
C ARG A 886 19.91 -12.14 23.02
N LYS A 887 19.30 -11.99 21.84
CA LYS A 887 19.36 -13.02 20.78
C LYS A 887 20.81 -13.14 20.29
N HIS A 888 21.38 -14.35 20.37
CA HIS A 888 22.72 -14.64 19.83
C HIS A 888 22.69 -14.60 18.29
N HIS A 889 23.58 -13.82 17.66
CA HIS A 889 23.38 -13.38 16.26
C HIS A 889 23.57 -14.48 15.18
N CYS A 890 24.21 -15.61 15.52
CA CYS A 890 24.53 -16.70 14.58
C CYS A 890 23.30 -17.58 14.24
N ARG A 891 22.31 -17.01 13.53
CA ARG A 891 21.35 -17.68 12.62
C ARG A 891 20.29 -16.69 12.13
N ASN A 892 20.46 -16.11 10.94
CA ASN A 892 19.30 -15.79 10.09
C ASN A 892 19.55 -15.68 8.57
N ASN A 893 20.76 -15.97 8.06
CA ASN A 893 21.05 -16.00 6.62
C ASN A 893 20.81 -17.39 6.01
N ARG A 894 19.57 -17.88 5.97
CA ARG A 894 19.29 -19.24 5.45
C ARG A 894 18.74 -19.24 4.02
N ILE A 895 19.60 -19.52 3.04
CA ILE A 895 19.18 -19.83 1.66
C ILE A 895 19.10 -21.36 1.48
N LYS A 896 17.99 -21.82 0.91
CA LYS A 896 17.67 -23.23 0.71
C LYS A 896 18.05 -23.68 -0.70
N PHE A 897 19.15 -24.42 -0.81
CA PHE A 897 19.60 -25.07 -2.04
C PHE A 897 19.02 -26.49 -2.09
N GLY A 898 17.87 -26.63 -2.76
CA GLY A 898 17.15 -27.89 -2.86
C GLY A 898 16.72 -28.48 -1.52
N LYS A 899 17.15 -29.70 -1.22
CA LYS A 899 16.88 -30.35 0.07
C LYS A 899 17.74 -29.79 1.22
N TYR A 900 18.77 -28.99 0.93
CA TYR A 900 19.72 -28.48 1.91
C TYR A 900 19.40 -27.06 2.38
N ASN A 901 19.37 -26.86 3.70
CA ASN A 901 19.22 -25.57 4.35
C ASN A 901 20.59 -25.05 4.79
N TYR A 902 21.33 -24.42 3.89
CA TYR A 902 22.59 -23.78 4.25
C TYR A 902 22.33 -22.49 5.04
N VAL A 903 23.18 -22.24 6.04
CA VAL A 903 23.33 -20.90 6.62
C VAL A 903 24.51 -20.26 5.89
N PHE A 904 24.41 -18.99 5.56
CA PHE A 904 25.52 -18.19 5.08
C PHE A 904 26.02 -17.28 6.21
N ASP A 905 27.00 -17.72 7.00
CA ASP A 905 27.76 -16.76 7.79
C ASP A 905 28.62 -15.90 6.84
N ARG A 906 28.63 -14.58 7.11
CA ARG A 906 29.14 -13.45 6.30
C ARG A 906 29.70 -13.79 4.92
N GLU A 907 28.91 -13.58 3.87
CA GLU A 907 29.36 -13.71 2.49
C GLU A 907 30.56 -12.80 2.18
N THR A 908 31.63 -13.41 1.65
CA THR A 908 32.86 -12.76 1.23
C THR A 908 32.92 -12.75 -0.29
N ILE A 909 33.02 -11.56 -0.89
CA ILE A 909 33.27 -11.42 -2.33
C ILE A 909 34.73 -11.79 -2.59
N LEU A 910 34.97 -12.79 -3.45
CA LEU A 910 36.31 -13.27 -3.81
C LEU A 910 36.86 -12.55 -5.05
N GLU A 911 35.99 -12.23 -6.02
CA GLU A 911 36.35 -11.48 -7.22
C GLU A 911 35.12 -10.80 -7.84
N ILE A 912 35.32 -9.62 -8.41
CA ILE A 912 34.39 -8.98 -9.35
C ILE A 912 35.12 -8.81 -10.68
N ARG A 913 34.44 -9.13 -11.78
CA ARG A 913 34.90 -8.95 -13.16
C ARG A 913 33.77 -8.36 -14.00
N SER A 914 34.11 -7.42 -14.88
CA SER A 914 33.19 -6.92 -15.90
C SER A 914 33.70 -7.40 -17.26
N SER A 915 32.88 -8.19 -17.95
CA SER A 915 33.14 -8.63 -19.32
C SER A 915 32.35 -7.78 -20.32
N HIS A 916 32.40 -8.13 -21.61
CA HIS A 916 31.52 -7.53 -22.61
C HIS A 916 30.04 -7.94 -22.44
N PHE A 917 29.75 -8.98 -21.63
CA PHE A 917 28.43 -9.59 -21.53
C PHE A 917 27.78 -9.44 -20.14
N TYR A 918 28.57 -9.49 -19.06
CA TYR A 918 28.08 -9.53 -17.68
C TYR A 918 29.01 -8.79 -16.71
N ASN A 919 28.48 -8.23 -15.61
CA ASN A 919 29.28 -8.05 -14.40
C ASN A 919 29.18 -9.34 -13.57
N ILE A 920 30.26 -10.11 -13.55
CA ILE A 920 30.39 -11.39 -12.89
C ILE A 920 30.91 -11.15 -11.48
N THR A 921 30.26 -11.72 -10.47
CA THR A 921 30.76 -11.73 -9.09
C THR A 921 30.95 -13.16 -8.62
N ILE A 922 32.15 -13.46 -8.13
CA ILE A 922 32.43 -14.69 -7.40
C ILE A 922 32.38 -14.38 -5.91
N ALA A 923 31.53 -15.10 -5.18
CA ALA A 923 31.39 -14.96 -3.74
C ALA A 923 31.46 -16.31 -3.04
N GLN A 924 31.83 -16.31 -1.76
CA GLN A 924 31.94 -17.51 -0.93
C GLN A 924 31.34 -17.25 0.45
N SER A 925 30.65 -18.26 0.98
CA SER A 925 30.18 -18.29 2.36
C SER A 925 30.23 -19.72 2.87
N ASP A 926 30.88 -19.91 4.03
CA ASP A 926 31.14 -21.19 4.65
C ASP A 926 31.73 -22.25 3.68
N SER A 927 30.97 -23.28 3.32
CA SER A 927 31.38 -24.35 2.39
C SER A 927 30.75 -24.20 0.99
N LEU A 928 30.16 -23.05 0.66
CA LEU A 928 29.57 -22.74 -0.64
C LEU A 928 30.33 -21.63 -1.36
N ARG A 929 30.54 -21.80 -2.68
CA ARG A 929 31.07 -20.75 -3.56
C ARG A 929 30.14 -20.57 -4.75
N MET A 930 29.93 -19.32 -5.17
CA MET A 930 28.83 -18.89 -6.01
C MET A 930 29.32 -17.99 -7.14
N LEU A 931 28.73 -18.14 -8.33
CA LEU A 931 28.91 -17.26 -9.49
C LEU A 931 27.58 -16.52 -9.73
N ARG A 932 27.64 -15.19 -9.78
CA ARG A 932 26.47 -14.31 -9.97
C ARG A 932 26.65 -13.36 -11.14
N PHE A 933 25.56 -13.01 -11.81
CA PHE A 933 25.50 -11.86 -12.72
C PHE A 933 24.79 -10.68 -12.04
N ASP A 934 25.37 -9.48 -12.21
CA ASP A 934 24.86 -8.20 -11.71
C ASP A 934 24.35 -8.27 -10.25
N MET A 935 25.16 -8.90 -9.39
CA MET A 935 24.94 -9.16 -7.95
C MET A 935 23.63 -9.88 -7.55
N SER A 936 22.75 -10.20 -8.49
CA SER A 936 21.32 -10.45 -8.21
C SER A 936 20.82 -11.83 -8.62
N SER A 937 21.47 -12.47 -9.59
CA SER A 937 21.10 -13.81 -10.08
C SER A 937 22.22 -14.81 -9.82
N ILE A 938 21.89 -16.00 -9.31
CA ILE A 938 22.85 -17.09 -9.05
C ILE A 938 22.89 -17.98 -10.29
N GLN A 939 23.99 -17.91 -11.05
CA GLN A 939 24.18 -18.66 -12.30
C GLN A 939 25.00 -19.94 -12.09
N GLY A 940 25.58 -20.11 -10.91
CA GLY A 940 26.22 -21.34 -10.50
C GLY A 940 26.59 -21.32 -9.02
N VAL A 941 26.62 -22.49 -8.39
CA VAL A 941 27.07 -22.65 -7.00
C VAL A 941 27.61 -24.07 -6.80
N ILE A 942 28.70 -24.20 -6.05
CA ILE A 942 29.38 -25.45 -5.74
C ILE A 942 29.55 -25.60 -4.22
N HIS A 943 29.47 -26.84 -3.73
CA HIS A 943 29.81 -27.17 -2.35
C HIS A 943 31.28 -27.62 -2.26
N LEU A 944 32.13 -26.79 -1.66
CA LEU A 944 33.60 -26.91 -1.69
C LEU A 944 34.14 -28.22 -1.09
N LYS A 945 33.37 -28.89 -0.21
CA LYS A 945 33.74 -30.19 0.40
C LYS A 945 33.12 -31.41 -0.29
N ASN A 946 32.19 -31.21 -1.22
CA ASN A 946 31.56 -32.28 -1.99
C ASN A 946 30.99 -31.69 -3.29
N PRO A 947 31.82 -31.55 -4.34
CA PRO A 947 31.45 -30.81 -5.56
C PRO A 947 30.38 -31.49 -6.42
N PHE A 948 29.96 -32.71 -6.08
CA PHE A 948 28.92 -33.48 -6.77
C PHE A 948 27.51 -33.27 -6.17
N ILE A 949 27.38 -32.45 -5.12
CA ILE A 949 26.08 -32.03 -4.56
C ILE A 949 25.39 -31.06 -5.52
N ILE A 950 24.20 -31.41 -6.01
CA ILE A 950 23.42 -30.52 -6.90
C ILE A 950 22.55 -29.58 -6.07
N LEU A 951 23.05 -28.34 -5.96
CA LEU A 951 22.44 -27.26 -5.17
C LEU A 951 21.32 -26.52 -5.91
N LEU A 952 21.38 -26.43 -7.24
CA LEU A 952 20.37 -25.76 -8.08
C LEU A 952 19.35 -26.78 -8.59
N ASN A 953 18.07 -26.54 -8.27
CA ASN A 953 17.02 -27.55 -8.44
C ASN A 953 16.73 -27.92 -9.89
N TYR A 954 16.77 -26.94 -10.79
CA TYR A 954 16.49 -27.16 -12.21
C TYR A 954 17.53 -28.08 -12.87
N MET A 955 18.78 -28.06 -12.39
CA MET A 955 19.85 -28.91 -12.92
C MET A 955 19.55 -30.40 -12.72
N ARG A 956 18.88 -30.79 -11.63
CA ARG A 956 18.50 -32.20 -11.39
C ARG A 956 17.59 -32.75 -12.50
N LEU A 957 16.72 -31.91 -13.05
CA LEU A 957 15.87 -32.28 -14.19
C LEU A 957 16.63 -32.31 -15.53
N GLN A 958 17.74 -31.59 -15.69
CA GLN A 958 18.57 -31.63 -16.91
C GLN A 958 19.23 -33.00 -17.12
N PHE A 959 19.62 -33.69 -16.05
CA PHE A 959 20.18 -35.04 -16.14
C PHE A 959 19.16 -36.10 -16.57
N LEU A 960 17.85 -35.81 -16.56
CA LEU A 960 16.81 -36.75 -16.98
C LEU A 960 16.84 -37.08 -18.48
N CYS A 961 17.66 -36.40 -19.28
CA CYS A 961 18.01 -36.86 -20.62
C CYS A 961 18.59 -38.30 -20.64
N LEU A 962 19.22 -38.74 -19.54
CA LEU A 962 19.75 -40.10 -19.38
C LEU A 962 18.63 -41.16 -19.32
N LEU A 963 17.37 -40.78 -19.06
CA LEU A 963 16.21 -41.68 -19.20
C LEU A 963 15.92 -42.06 -20.66
N TRP A 964 16.48 -41.33 -21.63
CA TRP A 964 16.52 -41.74 -23.04
C TRP A 964 17.86 -42.37 -23.38
N LYS A 965 18.96 -41.65 -23.11
CA LYS A 965 20.34 -41.99 -23.46
C LYS A 965 21.17 -42.26 -22.20
N SER A 966 21.08 -43.46 -21.64
CA SER A 966 21.76 -43.79 -20.37
C SER A 966 23.28 -43.70 -20.46
N GLU A 967 23.84 -44.14 -21.59
CA GLU A 967 25.20 -43.82 -22.03
C GLU A 967 25.10 -42.99 -23.33
N PRO A 968 25.22 -41.66 -23.29
CA PRO A 968 25.36 -40.84 -24.50
C PRO A 968 26.81 -40.85 -24.96
N GLU A 969 27.07 -41.03 -26.26
CA GLU A 969 28.45 -40.95 -26.77
C GLU A 969 28.93 -39.50 -26.82
N ARG A 970 28.04 -38.56 -27.19
CA ARG A 970 28.37 -37.14 -27.32
C ARG A 970 27.24 -36.22 -26.85
N ILE A 971 27.59 -35.27 -25.98
CA ILE A 971 26.71 -34.19 -25.49
C ILE A 971 27.24 -32.83 -25.99
N LEU A 972 26.32 -31.94 -26.35
CA LEU A 972 26.59 -30.51 -26.49
C LEU A 972 25.93 -29.75 -25.34
N ILE A 973 26.64 -28.81 -24.72
CA ILE A 973 26.09 -27.90 -23.71
C ILE A 973 26.31 -26.46 -24.19
N ILE A 974 25.25 -25.65 -24.23
CA ILE A 974 25.32 -24.22 -24.56
C ILE A 974 25.07 -23.42 -23.28
N GLY A 975 26.10 -22.70 -22.82
CA GLY A 975 26.24 -22.09 -21.50
C GLY A 975 27.13 -22.95 -20.58
N LEU A 976 28.25 -22.40 -20.10
CA LEU A 976 29.17 -23.06 -19.16
C LEU A 976 28.81 -22.74 -17.70
N GLY A 977 28.49 -21.47 -17.42
CA GLY A 977 28.27 -20.97 -16.07
C GLY A 977 29.44 -21.33 -15.13
N ALA A 978 29.17 -21.98 -14.01
CA ALA A 978 30.19 -22.45 -13.08
C ALA A 978 30.81 -23.83 -13.41
N GLY A 979 30.59 -24.39 -14.60
CA GLY A 979 31.18 -25.66 -15.04
C GLY A 979 30.63 -26.92 -14.35
N ILE A 980 29.61 -26.80 -13.50
CA ILE A 980 29.08 -27.91 -12.68
C ILE A 980 28.38 -28.97 -13.53
N LEU A 981 27.62 -28.55 -14.55
CA LEU A 981 26.88 -29.44 -15.45
C LEU A 981 27.79 -30.41 -16.22
N PRO A 982 28.82 -29.96 -16.99
CA PRO A 982 29.77 -30.87 -17.65
C PRO A 982 30.56 -31.75 -16.67
N LYS A 983 30.99 -31.23 -15.50
CA LYS A 983 31.68 -32.04 -14.47
C LYS A 983 30.84 -33.22 -14.00
N ILE A 984 29.55 -33.02 -13.75
CA ILE A 984 28.66 -34.09 -13.29
C ILE A 984 28.31 -35.06 -14.43
N PHE A 985 28.14 -34.60 -15.67
CA PHE A 985 27.95 -35.52 -16.81
C PHE A 985 29.17 -36.42 -17.03
N HIS A 986 30.39 -35.89 -16.98
CA HIS A 986 31.62 -36.69 -17.10
C HIS A 986 31.82 -37.66 -15.92
N TYR A 987 31.42 -37.26 -14.70
CA TYR A 987 31.36 -38.18 -13.55
C TYR A 987 30.33 -39.31 -13.74
N LEU A 988 29.17 -39.00 -14.35
CA LEU A 988 28.10 -39.96 -14.63
C LEU A 988 28.38 -40.86 -15.84
N SER A 989 29.28 -40.48 -16.75
CA SER A 989 29.82 -41.34 -17.80
C SER A 989 31.17 -40.79 -18.28
N SER A 990 32.26 -41.44 -17.85
CA SER A 990 33.63 -41.01 -18.15
C SER A 990 33.94 -40.98 -19.65
N ASN A 991 33.25 -41.80 -20.42
CA ASN A 991 33.51 -42.04 -21.84
C ASN A 991 32.67 -41.13 -22.76
N THR A 992 31.75 -40.33 -22.20
CA THR A 992 30.98 -39.35 -22.97
C THR A 992 31.87 -38.17 -23.37
N LEU A 993 31.88 -37.85 -24.66
CA LEU A 993 32.49 -36.60 -25.16
C LEU A 993 31.52 -35.43 -24.93
N ILE A 994 31.99 -34.37 -24.27
CA ILE A 994 31.20 -33.19 -23.92
C ILE A 994 31.83 -31.97 -24.59
N ASP A 995 31.15 -31.44 -25.60
CA ASP A 995 31.45 -30.10 -26.12
C ASP A 995 30.63 -29.08 -25.33
N VAL A 996 31.28 -28.04 -24.81
CA VAL A 996 30.63 -26.90 -24.14
C VAL A 996 30.87 -25.64 -24.97
N VAL A 997 29.85 -24.81 -25.14
CA VAL A 997 29.95 -23.53 -25.85
C VAL A 997 29.56 -22.40 -24.92
N GLU A 998 30.46 -21.46 -24.72
CA GLU A 998 30.25 -20.25 -23.91
C GLU A 998 30.60 -19.02 -24.75
N ILE A 999 29.87 -17.92 -24.59
CA ILE A 999 30.10 -16.71 -25.38
C ILE A 999 31.13 -15.77 -24.74
N ASP A 1000 31.38 -15.94 -23.44
CA ASP A 1000 32.22 -15.07 -22.62
C ASP A 1000 33.45 -15.81 -22.05
N SER A 1001 34.65 -15.40 -22.46
CA SER A 1001 35.91 -15.96 -21.97
C SER A 1001 36.10 -15.80 -20.46
N GLU A 1002 35.56 -14.74 -19.85
CA GLU A 1002 35.71 -14.52 -18.40
C GLU A 1002 34.96 -15.57 -17.57
N ILE A 1003 33.87 -16.15 -18.11
CA ILE A 1003 33.14 -17.26 -17.46
C ILE A 1003 34.05 -18.50 -17.39
N MET A 1004 34.77 -18.82 -18.45
CA MET A 1004 35.73 -19.93 -18.48
C MET A 1004 36.91 -19.68 -17.53
N ASN A 1005 37.51 -18.49 -17.59
CA ASN A 1005 38.61 -18.09 -16.70
C ASN A 1005 38.22 -18.19 -15.21
N LEU A 1006 37.00 -17.78 -14.85
CA LEU A 1006 36.48 -17.86 -13.48
C LEU A 1006 36.04 -19.28 -13.10
N ALA A 1007 35.51 -20.08 -14.04
CA ALA A 1007 35.18 -21.49 -13.81
C ALA A 1007 36.43 -22.31 -13.46
N GLN A 1008 37.52 -22.11 -14.21
CA GLN A 1008 38.84 -22.67 -13.89
C GLN A 1008 39.32 -22.22 -12.51
N LYS A 1009 39.45 -20.91 -12.31
CA LYS A 1009 40.05 -20.32 -11.10
C LYS A 1009 39.28 -20.61 -9.80
N TYR A 1010 37.95 -20.71 -9.87
CA TYR A 1010 37.10 -20.76 -8.67
C TYR A 1010 36.23 -22.01 -8.53
N PHE A 1011 35.95 -22.76 -9.58
CA PHE A 1011 35.03 -23.92 -9.54
C PHE A 1011 35.70 -25.25 -9.89
N ASP A 1012 37.04 -25.25 -10.00
CA ASP A 1012 37.86 -26.44 -10.30
C ASP A 1012 37.43 -27.07 -11.64
N PHE A 1013 36.95 -26.26 -12.59
CA PHE A 1013 36.55 -26.70 -13.91
C PHE A 1013 37.75 -26.69 -14.86
N ASN A 1014 38.11 -27.83 -15.42
CA ASN A 1014 39.21 -27.95 -16.38
C ASN A 1014 38.75 -28.76 -17.60
N GLU A 1015 39.29 -28.40 -18.78
CA GLU A 1015 39.17 -29.23 -19.98
C GLU A 1015 40.01 -30.51 -19.84
N ASN A 1016 39.61 -31.56 -20.56
CA ASN A 1016 40.34 -32.82 -20.66
C ASN A 1016 40.00 -33.50 -22.01
N ASP A 1017 40.50 -34.71 -22.26
CA ASP A 1017 40.26 -35.42 -23.52
C ASP A 1017 38.77 -35.59 -23.89
N HIS A 1018 37.90 -35.59 -22.86
CA HIS A 1018 36.46 -35.80 -22.94
C HIS A 1018 35.62 -34.53 -22.69
N ILE A 1019 36.18 -33.42 -22.22
CA ILE A 1019 35.48 -32.14 -22.00
C ILE A 1019 36.25 -31.01 -22.70
N ARG A 1020 35.59 -30.35 -23.67
CA ARG A 1020 36.18 -29.23 -24.44
C ARG A 1020 35.28 -28.00 -24.39
N VAL A 1021 35.87 -26.81 -24.30
CA VAL A 1021 35.14 -25.53 -24.27
C VAL A 1021 35.47 -24.70 -25.50
N TYR A 1022 34.43 -24.23 -26.18
CA TYR A 1022 34.52 -23.35 -27.33
C TYR A 1022 34.00 -21.97 -26.94
N ILE A 1023 34.87 -20.95 -27.00
CA ILE A 1023 34.46 -19.55 -26.77
C ILE A 1023 33.90 -18.98 -28.08
N GLU A 1024 32.57 -19.08 -28.27
CA GLU A 1024 31.88 -18.80 -29.52
C GLU A 1024 30.38 -18.46 -29.30
N ASP A 1025 29.76 -17.75 -30.24
CA ASP A 1025 28.29 -17.64 -30.27
C ASP A 1025 27.67 -19.03 -30.57
N GLY A 1026 26.90 -19.56 -29.62
CA GLY A 1026 26.27 -20.89 -29.75
C GLY A 1026 25.37 -21.08 -30.98
N GLN A 1027 24.82 -20.00 -31.57
CA GLN A 1027 24.10 -20.09 -32.84
C GLN A 1027 25.06 -20.26 -34.03
N HIS A 1028 26.27 -19.68 -33.96
CA HIS A 1028 27.30 -19.93 -34.97
C HIS A 1028 27.85 -21.35 -34.83
N PHE A 1029 28.20 -21.76 -33.60
CA PHE A 1029 28.76 -23.07 -33.32
C PHE A 1029 27.85 -24.20 -33.84
N ILE A 1030 26.56 -24.18 -33.53
CA ILE A 1030 25.63 -25.24 -33.95
C ILE A 1030 25.47 -25.29 -35.47
N LYS A 1031 25.40 -24.13 -36.13
CA LYS A 1031 25.22 -24.04 -37.58
C LYS A 1031 26.40 -24.63 -38.34
N ARG A 1032 27.62 -24.58 -37.80
CA ARG A 1032 28.82 -25.17 -38.41
C ARG A 1032 29.04 -26.66 -38.07
N GLN A 1033 28.23 -27.27 -37.21
CA GLN A 1033 28.36 -28.71 -36.91
C GLN A 1033 27.78 -29.59 -38.03
N PRO A 1034 28.42 -30.72 -38.37
CA PRO A 1034 27.83 -31.84 -39.11
C PRO A 1034 26.46 -32.30 -38.58
N SER A 1035 25.70 -32.94 -39.46
CA SER A 1035 24.41 -33.55 -39.10
C SER A 1035 24.61 -34.89 -38.37
N ASN A 1036 23.66 -35.30 -37.51
CA ASN A 1036 23.70 -36.56 -36.73
C ASN A 1036 24.93 -36.74 -35.79
N GLN A 1037 25.44 -35.65 -35.20
CA GLN A 1037 26.65 -35.66 -34.35
C GLN A 1037 26.38 -35.93 -32.87
N TYR A 1038 25.26 -35.45 -32.31
CA TYR A 1038 25.01 -35.41 -30.86
C TYR A 1038 23.90 -36.36 -30.40
N ASP A 1039 24.08 -37.01 -29.24
CA ASP A 1039 23.00 -37.76 -28.57
C ASP A 1039 22.08 -36.84 -27.77
N VAL A 1040 22.65 -35.81 -27.14
CA VAL A 1040 21.93 -34.81 -26.33
C VAL A 1040 22.48 -33.41 -26.63
N ILE A 1041 21.58 -32.43 -26.77
CA ILE A 1041 21.92 -30.99 -26.76
C ILE A 1041 21.25 -30.37 -25.53
N ILE A 1042 22.02 -29.65 -24.71
CA ILE A 1042 21.55 -28.95 -23.51
C ILE A 1042 21.66 -27.44 -23.70
N ILE A 1043 20.61 -26.70 -23.34
CA ILE A 1043 20.56 -25.23 -23.41
C ILE A 1043 20.35 -24.67 -22.00
N ASP A 1044 21.41 -24.13 -21.40
CA ASP A 1044 21.41 -23.48 -20.07
C ASP A 1044 22.04 -22.07 -20.12
N ALA A 1045 22.12 -21.46 -21.31
CA ALA A 1045 22.66 -20.13 -21.51
C ALA A 1045 21.63 -19.04 -21.17
N PHE A 1046 21.95 -18.17 -20.21
CA PHE A 1046 21.09 -17.07 -19.76
C PHE A 1046 21.75 -15.70 -19.90
N THR A 1047 20.96 -14.72 -20.34
CA THR A 1047 21.28 -13.29 -20.21
C THR A 1047 20.96 -12.79 -18.80
N VAL A 1048 21.54 -11.64 -18.42
CA VAL A 1048 21.26 -10.85 -17.18
C VAL A 1048 19.78 -10.83 -16.77
N LYS A 1049 18.86 -10.81 -17.74
CA LYS A 1049 17.40 -10.75 -17.51
C LYS A 1049 16.77 -12.11 -17.15
N ASN A 1050 17.58 -13.13 -16.83
CA ASN A 1050 17.17 -14.53 -16.68
C ASN A 1050 16.38 -15.03 -17.91
N HIS A 1051 16.86 -14.68 -19.11
CA HIS A 1051 16.25 -15.05 -20.38
C HIS A 1051 17.25 -15.74 -21.31
N VAL A 1052 16.80 -16.81 -21.98
CA VAL A 1052 17.61 -17.48 -23.01
C VAL A 1052 17.78 -16.56 -24.23
N PRO A 1053 19.03 -16.32 -24.72
CA PRO A 1053 19.31 -15.43 -25.83
C PRO A 1053 18.42 -15.66 -27.06
N HIS A 1054 17.89 -14.58 -27.65
CA HIS A 1054 16.89 -14.67 -28.74
C HIS A 1054 17.36 -15.53 -29.92
N LYS A 1055 18.65 -15.49 -30.26
CA LYS A 1055 19.26 -16.27 -31.34
C LYS A 1055 18.99 -17.78 -31.20
N LEU A 1056 19.29 -18.33 -30.01
CA LEU A 1056 19.22 -19.77 -29.68
C LEU A 1056 17.78 -20.33 -29.70
N ARG A 1057 16.77 -19.47 -29.63
CA ARG A 1057 15.35 -19.83 -29.58
C ARG A 1057 14.54 -19.44 -30.81
N THR A 1058 15.22 -19.20 -31.93
CA THR A 1058 14.54 -19.07 -33.24
C THR A 1058 14.19 -20.45 -33.78
N SER A 1059 13.08 -20.56 -34.51
CA SER A 1059 12.72 -21.81 -35.23
C SER A 1059 13.87 -22.30 -36.14
N ARG A 1060 14.59 -21.36 -36.77
CA ARG A 1060 15.80 -21.66 -37.55
C ARG A 1060 16.91 -22.30 -36.71
N CYS A 1061 17.20 -21.79 -35.50
CA CYS A 1061 18.21 -22.40 -34.62
C CYS A 1061 17.78 -23.78 -34.12
N ILE A 1062 16.48 -23.98 -33.90
CA ILE A 1062 15.93 -25.27 -33.47
C ILE A 1062 15.96 -26.32 -34.60
N ALA A 1063 15.80 -25.90 -35.86
CA ALA A 1063 16.06 -26.76 -37.01
C ALA A 1063 17.55 -27.20 -37.09
N GLU A 1064 18.51 -26.33 -36.73
CA GLU A 1064 19.92 -26.72 -36.61
C GLU A 1064 20.13 -27.73 -35.45
N TYR A 1065 19.45 -27.58 -34.31
CA TYR A 1065 19.49 -28.59 -33.23
C TYR A 1065 18.98 -29.95 -33.72
N LEU A 1066 17.83 -29.99 -34.41
CA LEU A 1066 17.28 -31.25 -34.95
C LEU A 1066 18.14 -31.89 -36.03
N ARG A 1067 18.82 -31.08 -36.85
CA ARG A 1067 19.77 -31.56 -37.88
C ARG A 1067 21.05 -32.15 -37.27
N THR A 1068 21.57 -31.54 -36.21
CA THR A 1068 22.84 -31.90 -35.57
C THR A 1068 22.69 -33.00 -34.51
N LEU A 1069 21.49 -33.19 -33.95
CA LEU A 1069 21.14 -34.39 -33.20
C LEU A 1069 21.17 -35.64 -34.09
N LYS A 1070 21.67 -36.74 -33.55
CA LYS A 1070 21.39 -38.10 -34.06
C LYS A 1070 19.88 -38.31 -34.11
N SER A 1071 19.40 -39.14 -35.04
CA SER A 1071 17.97 -39.44 -35.23
C SER A 1071 17.23 -39.91 -33.96
N THR A 1072 17.95 -40.56 -33.03
CA THR A 1072 17.45 -41.06 -31.73
C THR A 1072 17.77 -40.13 -30.55
N GLY A 1073 18.35 -38.95 -30.79
CA GLY A 1073 18.74 -37.97 -29.80
C GLY A 1073 17.61 -37.03 -29.35
N LEU A 1074 17.95 -36.11 -28.44
CA LEU A 1074 17.03 -35.16 -27.82
C LEU A 1074 17.69 -33.82 -27.49
N VAL A 1075 16.91 -32.73 -27.53
CA VAL A 1075 17.29 -31.46 -26.92
C VAL A 1075 16.64 -31.33 -25.55
N ILE A 1076 17.30 -30.67 -24.60
CA ILE A 1076 16.75 -30.29 -23.30
C ILE A 1076 17.12 -28.83 -22.99
N GLY A 1077 16.11 -27.98 -22.80
CA GLY A 1077 16.31 -26.54 -22.59
C GLY A 1077 15.68 -26.04 -21.31
N ASN A 1078 16.36 -25.12 -20.63
CA ASN A 1078 15.92 -24.48 -19.40
C ASN A 1078 15.33 -23.09 -19.67
N PHE A 1079 14.13 -22.83 -19.17
CA PHE A 1079 13.37 -21.59 -19.41
C PHE A 1079 12.64 -21.15 -18.14
N PHE A 1080 12.40 -19.85 -17.94
CA PHE A 1080 11.54 -19.39 -16.83
C PHE A 1080 10.06 -19.38 -17.25
N TYR A 1081 9.14 -19.50 -16.28
CA TYR A 1081 7.68 -19.51 -16.51
C TYR A 1081 7.17 -18.45 -17.51
N GLU A 1082 7.59 -17.19 -17.36
CA GLU A 1082 7.16 -16.06 -18.22
C GLU A 1082 7.57 -16.21 -19.70
N GLN A 1083 8.61 -17.01 -19.97
CA GLN A 1083 9.07 -17.33 -21.31
C GLN A 1083 8.29 -18.52 -21.89
N GLU A 1084 8.09 -19.57 -21.08
CA GLU A 1084 7.77 -20.92 -21.54
C GLU A 1084 6.58 -21.02 -22.50
N ILE A 1085 5.47 -20.29 -22.26
CA ILE A 1085 4.28 -20.29 -23.13
C ILE A 1085 4.63 -20.05 -24.61
N ARG A 1086 5.54 -19.12 -24.88
CA ARG A 1086 5.98 -18.78 -26.26
C ARG A 1086 6.93 -19.82 -26.84
N TYR A 1087 7.65 -20.57 -26.01
CA TYR A 1087 8.63 -21.56 -26.42
C TYR A 1087 7.95 -22.90 -26.67
N ARG A 1088 6.91 -23.25 -25.88
CA ARG A 1088 5.96 -24.34 -26.11
C ARG A 1088 5.47 -24.31 -27.56
N GLN A 1089 4.95 -23.16 -28.01
CA GLN A 1089 4.50 -22.96 -29.39
C GLN A 1089 5.62 -23.10 -30.44
N ILE A 1090 6.84 -22.62 -30.16
CA ILE A 1090 7.97 -22.71 -31.11
C ILE A 1090 8.48 -24.16 -31.21
N TYR A 1091 8.60 -24.89 -30.08
CA TYR A 1091 9.00 -26.29 -30.05
C TYR A 1091 7.96 -27.18 -30.74
N LYS A 1092 6.65 -27.00 -30.48
CA LYS A 1092 5.58 -27.71 -31.21
C LYS A 1092 5.67 -27.46 -32.73
N ARG A 1093 5.87 -26.20 -33.15
CA ARG A 1093 6.06 -25.83 -34.57
C ARG A 1093 7.39 -26.27 -35.18
N ALA A 1094 8.34 -26.78 -34.39
CA ALA A 1094 9.69 -27.12 -34.86
C ALA A 1094 9.86 -28.59 -35.28
N LEU A 1095 8.77 -29.39 -35.35
CA LEU A 1095 8.81 -30.80 -35.77
C LEU A 1095 9.61 -31.73 -34.83
N PHE A 1096 9.61 -31.45 -33.52
CA PHE A 1096 9.95 -32.49 -32.53
C PHE A 1096 8.89 -33.59 -32.55
N LYS A 1097 9.32 -34.85 -32.42
CA LYS A 1097 8.44 -36.03 -32.42
C LYS A 1097 7.47 -36.04 -31.24
N GLN A 1098 7.96 -35.58 -30.09
CA GLN A 1098 7.25 -35.49 -28.83
C GLN A 1098 7.98 -34.48 -27.94
N ILE A 1099 7.22 -33.73 -27.16
CA ILE A 1099 7.76 -32.84 -26.12
C ILE A 1099 7.43 -33.41 -24.75
N TYR A 1100 8.36 -33.27 -23.80
CA TYR A 1100 8.11 -33.51 -22.38
C TYR A 1100 8.39 -32.23 -21.59
N ARG A 1101 7.58 -31.98 -20.57
CA ARG A 1101 7.58 -30.75 -19.77
C ARG A 1101 7.92 -31.09 -18.32
N GLY A 1102 9.06 -30.58 -17.85
CA GLY A 1102 9.48 -30.58 -16.45
C GLY A 1102 9.21 -29.24 -15.78
N ILE A 1103 8.65 -29.21 -14.58
CA ILE A 1103 8.42 -27.95 -13.82
C ILE A 1103 9.03 -28.06 -12.43
N ILE A 1104 9.91 -27.13 -12.07
CA ILE A 1104 10.48 -27.05 -10.72
C ILE A 1104 10.74 -25.59 -10.29
N GLN A 1105 9.97 -25.16 -9.28
CA GLN A 1105 9.90 -23.76 -8.84
C GLN A 1105 9.51 -22.83 -10.01
N ASN A 1106 10.37 -21.88 -10.38
CA ASN A 1106 10.11 -20.95 -11.49
C ASN A 1106 10.71 -21.43 -12.83
N ASN A 1107 11.40 -22.58 -12.84
CA ASN A 1107 12.09 -23.13 -14.01
C ASN A 1107 11.26 -24.21 -14.69
N HIS A 1108 11.24 -24.16 -16.01
CA HIS A 1108 10.56 -25.05 -16.92
C HIS A 1108 11.59 -25.69 -17.84
N ILE A 1109 11.64 -27.02 -17.82
CA ILE A 1109 12.54 -27.83 -18.61
C ILE A 1109 11.75 -28.43 -19.76
N LEU A 1110 12.05 -28.05 -21.00
CA LEU A 1110 11.42 -28.65 -22.19
C LEU A 1110 12.38 -29.64 -22.84
N ILE A 1111 11.94 -30.89 -22.99
CA ILE A 1111 12.68 -31.95 -23.68
C ILE A 1111 12.01 -32.20 -25.04
N GLY A 1112 12.74 -31.95 -26.14
CA GLY A 1112 12.27 -32.22 -27.50
C GLY A 1112 12.93 -33.47 -28.08
N LEU A 1113 12.13 -34.47 -28.45
CA LEU A 1113 12.63 -35.74 -29.02
C LEU A 1113 12.79 -35.67 -30.55
N ASN A 1114 13.90 -36.20 -31.07
CA ASN A 1114 14.11 -36.35 -32.52
C ASN A 1114 13.33 -37.56 -33.10
N GLN A 1115 13.18 -37.63 -34.42
CA GLN A 1115 12.20 -38.45 -35.14
C GLN A 1115 12.27 -39.97 -34.86
N GLN A 1116 13.43 -40.53 -34.59
CA GLN A 1116 13.59 -41.96 -34.26
C GLN A 1116 13.74 -42.23 -32.75
N ALA A 1117 13.77 -41.21 -31.90
CA ALA A 1117 13.79 -41.40 -30.45
C ALA A 1117 12.50 -42.11 -29.97
N LYS A 1118 12.62 -42.96 -28.94
CA LYS A 1118 11.47 -43.63 -28.34
C LYS A 1118 10.73 -42.69 -27.38
N ILE A 1119 9.41 -42.64 -27.53
CA ILE A 1119 8.47 -42.07 -26.57
C ILE A 1119 8.31 -43.10 -25.43
N PHE A 1120 8.45 -42.64 -24.18
CA PHE A 1120 8.24 -43.42 -22.97
C PHE A 1120 7.05 -42.88 -22.18
N ASN A 1121 6.17 -43.76 -21.69
CA ASN A 1121 5.14 -43.38 -20.73
C ASN A 1121 5.71 -43.26 -19.30
N GLN A 1122 4.92 -42.73 -18.35
CA GLN A 1122 5.38 -42.49 -16.98
C GLN A 1122 5.91 -43.74 -16.28
N THR A 1123 5.30 -44.90 -16.53
CA THR A 1123 5.71 -46.19 -15.96
C THR A 1123 7.04 -46.67 -16.53
N GLU A 1124 7.25 -46.49 -17.84
CA GLU A 1124 8.54 -46.76 -18.49
C GLU A 1124 9.65 -45.82 -18.01
N LEU A 1125 9.36 -44.52 -17.87
CA LEU A 1125 10.29 -43.54 -17.31
C LEU A 1125 10.69 -43.93 -15.87
N GLN A 1126 9.73 -44.29 -15.01
CA GLN A 1126 10.03 -44.79 -13.66
C GLN A 1126 10.83 -46.09 -13.67
N LEU A 1127 10.61 -47.00 -14.63
CA LEU A 1127 11.38 -48.23 -14.75
C LEU A 1127 12.84 -47.93 -15.15
N ARG A 1128 13.06 -47.08 -16.16
CA ARG A 1128 14.42 -46.64 -16.54
C ARG A 1128 15.10 -45.84 -15.42
N ALA A 1129 14.35 -45.07 -14.65
CA ALA A 1129 14.86 -44.35 -13.48
C ALA A 1129 15.31 -45.29 -12.36
N ARG A 1130 14.60 -46.39 -12.09
CA ARG A 1130 15.04 -47.43 -11.13
C ARG A 1130 16.37 -48.04 -11.56
N ASN A 1131 16.56 -48.28 -12.86
CA ASN A 1131 17.82 -48.82 -13.39
C ASN A 1131 18.96 -47.79 -13.25
N LEU A 1132 18.73 -46.51 -13.58
CA LEU A 1132 19.73 -45.44 -13.35
C LEU A 1132 20.04 -45.24 -11.87
N GLN A 1133 19.09 -45.45 -10.95
CA GLN A 1133 19.34 -45.38 -9.51
C GLN A 1133 20.35 -46.43 -9.02
N GLN A 1134 20.44 -47.57 -9.72
CA GLN A 1134 21.38 -48.64 -9.41
C GLN A 1134 22.72 -48.46 -10.12
N SER A 1135 22.72 -48.13 -11.42
CA SER A 1135 23.96 -48.00 -12.20
C SER A 1135 24.66 -46.64 -12.09
N LYS A 1136 23.91 -45.58 -11.77
CA LYS A 1136 24.38 -44.18 -11.70
C LYS A 1136 23.89 -43.46 -10.44
N PRO A 1137 24.29 -43.93 -9.24
CA PRO A 1137 23.94 -43.27 -7.99
C PRO A 1137 24.65 -41.92 -7.86
N LEU A 1138 23.92 -40.83 -8.06
CA LEU A 1138 24.35 -39.49 -7.66
C LEU A 1138 23.80 -39.18 -6.27
N PHE A 1139 24.63 -38.58 -5.40
CA PHE A 1139 24.33 -38.35 -3.98
C PHE A 1139 22.97 -37.65 -3.71
N ASP A 1140 22.52 -36.81 -4.65
CA ASP A 1140 21.34 -35.96 -4.48
C ASP A 1140 20.19 -36.14 -5.47
N ILE A 1141 20.30 -37.08 -6.41
CA ILE A 1141 19.21 -37.42 -7.33
C ILE A 1141 18.59 -38.76 -6.90
N ASN A 1142 17.32 -38.71 -6.46
CA ASN A 1142 16.45 -39.87 -6.55
C ASN A 1142 15.80 -39.86 -7.92
N TRP A 1143 16.39 -40.57 -8.89
CA TRP A 1143 15.95 -40.60 -10.28
C TRP A 1143 14.46 -40.92 -10.41
N VAL A 1144 13.93 -41.79 -9.54
CA VAL A 1144 12.51 -42.20 -9.55
C VAL A 1144 11.59 -41.07 -9.09
N ASP A 1145 11.99 -40.32 -8.06
CA ASP A 1145 11.25 -39.13 -7.63
C ASP A 1145 11.32 -38.01 -8.67
N GLU A 1146 12.48 -37.77 -9.29
CA GLU A 1146 12.61 -36.71 -10.29
C GLU A 1146 11.73 -36.95 -11.53
N THR A 1147 11.41 -38.21 -11.88
CA THR A 1147 10.44 -38.50 -12.96
C THR A 1147 9.07 -37.87 -12.70
N LYS A 1148 8.68 -37.67 -11.43
CA LYS A 1148 7.36 -37.13 -11.05
C LYS A 1148 7.15 -35.68 -11.51
N TYR A 1149 8.23 -34.94 -11.77
CA TYR A 1149 8.16 -33.56 -12.27
C TYR A 1149 8.08 -33.47 -13.80
N ILE A 1150 8.37 -34.57 -14.52
CA ILE A 1150 8.28 -34.64 -15.98
C ILE A 1150 6.96 -35.28 -16.40
N HIS A 1151 6.31 -34.65 -17.38
CA HIS A 1151 5.08 -35.13 -18.00
C HIS A 1151 5.20 -35.13 -19.53
N ILE A 1152 4.48 -36.05 -20.19
CA ILE A 1152 4.24 -35.98 -21.64
C ILE A 1152 3.42 -34.72 -21.91
N GLU A 1153 3.86 -33.92 -22.87
CA GLU A 1153 3.07 -32.80 -23.37
C GLU A 1153 2.21 -33.26 -24.55
N TYR A 1154 0.91 -33.41 -24.33
CA TYR A 1154 -0.02 -33.78 -25.39
C TYR A 1154 -0.27 -32.62 -26.36
N ASP A 1155 -0.75 -32.95 -27.55
CA ASP A 1155 -1.39 -31.98 -28.43
C ASP A 1155 -2.85 -31.81 -27.98
N ASP A 1156 -3.10 -30.63 -27.42
CA ASP A 1156 -4.44 -30.12 -27.14
C ASP A 1156 -5.01 -29.66 -28.51
N GLU A 1157 -6.09 -30.31 -28.98
CA GLU A 1157 -6.92 -29.85 -30.12
C GLU A 1157 -7.88 -28.72 -29.70
#